data_AF-A0A536CC23-F1
#
_entry.id   AF-A0A536CC23-F1
#
_cell.length_a   1.000
_cell.length_b   1.000
_cell.length_c   1.000
_cell.angle_alpha   90.00
_cell.angle_beta   90.00
_cell.angle_gamma   90.00
#
_symmetry.space_group_name_H-M   'P 1'
#
loop_
_entity.id
_entity.type
_entity.pdbx_description
1 polymer ?
#
loop_
_entity_poly.entity_id
_entity_poly.type
_entity_poly.pdbx_seq_one_letter_code
_entity_poly.pdbx_strand_id
1 'polypeptide(L)'
;MSTAVKAPPTTIARDSQSPVLVAMADTFIGGMGHSGSPIRVAASMDETFRRLPSEADRRRLRLIVGVLGRRSGTFLLTGRPVPFHRWPREQRVRVMSSWSTSRITFRRQLFQVFKRLSLLAFLGDTEDDGTNPVWPEIGYPGPVSAPPATPKSIRTTTLDGDTTLSCDAVVVGSGAGGGVVAAELSAAGKDVIVLEEGGYYNEADFNQLELAMMRKLYYQGGFAATADAAIALIAGGCLGGGTLVNYTTSFRTPDWLREEWADHYGLKAFTTDEYSASMDAVYERLGVNASHSRVSARERVLERGMKRLGWHTGYMPRNVQGCTQDERCGFCGYGCQIGAKQSTLKTYLMDAYRRRARIVVNCTVDRVVIEDGRAVGVRATVRQPDMPAFTLIVRSHAVVVAAGAIGTPAILQRSAVPSKAIGTSLRLHPSTAVSGIFDEEIRPWEGTLQALYSDEFTNLDGQHFGPKIESAPLHPALLALVTPWRKPDQYSRLMRSLPNLSLTGILLRDSGAGRVITKDGTARVEYKLSRPDLAHMRKGIEAGVRILEAAGAKEVFTSQAAYVSYRPGQRGGVEAFMNEVDRNGYGPGQMSYVSFHQMGTCRMGNDPATSVIGPDHQVHVVKGLYIADGSAFPSASGVNPMITIMAMAHRASRLIAAAC
;
A
#
# COMPACT_ATOMS: atom_id res chain seq x y z
N MET A 1 8.36 34.48 -3.40
CA MET A 1 7.28 34.37 -2.40
C MET A 1 6.70 32.97 -2.52
N SER A 2 6.94 32.10 -1.52
CA SER A 2 6.42 30.73 -1.52
C SER A 2 4.89 30.78 -1.39
N THR A 3 4.18 30.29 -2.40
CA THR A 3 2.74 30.01 -2.30
C THR A 3 2.57 28.76 -1.44
N ALA A 4 2.73 28.92 -0.13
CA ALA A 4 2.58 27.83 0.83
C ALA A 4 1.22 27.14 0.62
N VAL A 5 1.23 25.82 0.54
CA VAL A 5 0.03 25.01 0.39
C VAL A 5 -0.74 25.06 1.70
N LYS A 6 -1.69 26.00 1.81
CA LYS A 6 -2.62 26.01 2.95
C LYS A 6 -3.43 24.72 2.94
N ALA A 7 -3.32 23.95 4.02
CA ALA A 7 -4.14 22.77 4.23
C ALA A 7 -4.65 22.78 5.67
N PRO A 8 -5.88 22.32 5.92
CA PRO A 8 -6.33 22.13 7.28
C PRO A 8 -5.38 21.15 7.99
N PRO A 9 -5.05 21.39 9.27
CA PRO A 9 -4.17 20.51 10.03
C PRO A 9 -4.70 19.07 9.98
N THR A 10 -3.81 18.08 9.89
CA THR A 10 -4.27 16.69 9.76
C THR A 10 -4.92 16.17 11.05
N THR A 11 -4.65 16.85 12.17
CA THR A 11 -5.18 16.58 13.52
C THR A 11 -6.10 17.69 14.00
N ILE A 12 -7.28 17.32 14.49
CA ILE A 12 -8.26 18.26 15.05
C ILE A 12 -7.83 18.73 16.45
N ALA A 13 -7.15 17.86 17.22
CA ALA A 13 -6.55 18.20 18.50
C ALA A 13 -5.07 18.56 18.32
N ARG A 14 -4.63 19.69 18.89
CA ARG A 14 -3.23 20.14 18.84
C ARG A 14 -2.38 19.58 19.98
N ASP A 15 -3.02 19.33 21.12
CA ASP A 15 -2.35 18.84 22.33
C ASP A 15 -2.90 17.49 22.77
N SER A 16 -2.01 16.50 22.89
CA SER A 16 -2.35 15.24 23.55
C SER A 16 -2.42 15.45 25.06
N GLN A 17 -3.48 14.92 25.66
CA GLN A 17 -3.64 14.85 27.11
C GLN A 17 -2.97 13.61 27.72
N SER A 18 -2.21 12.84 26.94
CA SER A 18 -1.56 11.60 27.38
C SER A 18 -0.06 11.82 27.66
N PRO A 19 0.38 11.91 28.94
CA PRO A 19 1.79 12.08 29.28
C PRO A 19 2.67 10.94 28.75
N VAL A 20 2.10 9.74 28.63
CA VAL A 20 2.81 8.57 28.09
C VAL A 20 3.11 8.74 26.60
N LEU A 21 2.15 9.23 25.81
CA LEU A 21 2.37 9.44 24.38
C LEU A 21 3.31 10.60 24.12
N VAL A 22 3.22 11.69 24.89
CA VAL A 22 4.17 12.81 24.82
C VAL A 22 5.59 12.33 25.14
N ALA A 23 5.77 11.57 26.21
CA ALA A 23 7.06 10.99 26.55
C ALA A 23 7.56 9.98 25.50
N MET A 24 6.66 9.24 24.86
CA MET A 24 7.00 8.31 23.77
C MET A 24 7.48 9.08 22.53
N ALA A 25 6.74 10.10 22.11
CA ALA A 25 7.11 10.97 21.00
C ALA A 25 8.48 11.61 21.24
N ASP A 26 8.68 12.23 22.41
CA ASP A 26 9.97 12.82 22.80
C ASP A 26 11.12 11.79 22.75
N THR A 27 10.85 10.54 23.14
CA THR A 27 11.86 9.47 23.13
C THR A 27 12.35 9.17 21.71
N PHE A 28 11.47 9.14 20.71
CA PHE A 28 11.83 8.78 19.34
C PHE A 28 12.42 9.95 18.55
N ILE A 29 11.90 11.17 18.68
CA ILE A 29 12.23 12.29 17.77
C ILE A 29 13.55 13.01 18.07
N GLY A 30 14.16 12.83 19.25
CA GLY A 30 15.52 13.32 19.47
C GLY A 30 15.68 14.78 19.85
N GLY A 31 14.62 15.57 19.80
CA GLY A 31 14.70 17.02 19.97
C GLY A 31 14.88 17.76 18.63
N MET A 32 14.76 17.05 17.51
CA MET A 32 14.51 17.67 16.20
C MET A 32 13.17 18.40 16.19
N GLY A 33 13.04 19.40 15.33
CA GLY A 33 11.90 20.31 15.32
C GLY A 33 11.97 21.34 16.47
N HIS A 34 10.84 21.70 17.04
CA HIS A 34 10.76 22.69 18.12
C HIS A 34 10.29 22.08 19.45
N SER A 35 10.33 22.85 20.54
CA SER A 35 9.98 22.38 21.90
C SER A 35 8.57 21.76 22.01
N GLY A 36 7.59 22.27 21.27
CA GLY A 36 6.23 21.72 21.20
C GLY A 36 6.05 20.45 20.33
N SER A 37 7.05 20.00 19.58
CA SER A 37 6.89 18.89 18.64
C SER A 37 6.44 17.57 19.29
N PRO A 38 6.90 17.15 20.49
CA PRO A 38 6.41 15.94 21.15
C PRO A 38 4.90 15.95 21.43
N ILE A 39 4.35 17.11 21.79
CA ILE A 39 2.93 17.27 22.14
C ILE A 39 2.05 17.09 20.90
N ARG A 40 2.42 17.77 19.81
CA ARG A 40 1.77 17.65 18.50
C ARG A 40 1.80 16.23 17.96
N VAL A 41 2.98 15.59 17.98
CA VAL A 41 3.15 14.19 17.53
C VAL A 41 2.24 13.26 18.34
N ALA A 42 2.19 13.43 19.66
CA ALA A 42 1.30 12.64 20.51
C ALA A 42 -0.18 12.86 20.16
N ALA A 43 -0.60 14.07 19.81
CA ALA A 43 -1.97 14.36 19.41
C ALA A 43 -2.34 13.64 18.09
N SER A 44 -1.40 13.56 17.15
CA SER A 44 -1.53 12.79 15.91
C SER A 44 -1.59 11.29 16.14
N MET A 45 -0.84 10.78 17.12
CA MET A 45 -0.95 9.37 17.55
C MET A 45 -2.34 9.08 18.13
N ASP A 46 -2.88 9.96 18.98
CA ASP A 46 -4.22 9.83 19.56
C ASP A 46 -5.32 9.86 18.48
N GLU A 47 -5.20 10.76 17.50
CA GLU A 47 -6.09 10.82 16.35
C GLU A 47 -6.06 9.51 15.56
N THR A 48 -4.86 9.01 15.29
CA THR A 48 -4.67 7.74 14.58
C THR A 48 -5.31 6.58 15.35
N PHE A 49 -5.17 6.53 16.67
CA PHE A 49 -5.87 5.54 17.50
C PHE A 49 -7.38 5.66 17.42
N ARG A 50 -7.95 6.88 17.40
CA ARG A 50 -9.41 7.05 17.30
C ARG A 50 -9.98 6.56 15.98
N ARG A 51 -9.19 6.64 14.90
CA ARG A 51 -9.57 6.26 13.52
C ARG A 51 -9.39 4.79 13.17
N LEU A 52 -8.75 3.98 14.03
CA LEU A 52 -8.62 2.55 13.74
C LEU A 52 -10.01 1.89 13.63
N PRO A 53 -10.27 1.09 12.59
CA PRO A 53 -11.59 0.51 12.36
C PRO A 53 -11.98 -0.50 13.44
N SER A 54 -11.02 -1.32 13.88
CA SER A 54 -11.21 -2.35 14.90
C SER A 54 -11.32 -1.73 16.30
N GLU A 55 -12.46 -1.90 16.96
CA GLU A 55 -12.62 -1.48 18.36
C GLU A 55 -11.68 -2.23 19.30
N ALA A 56 -11.44 -3.52 19.03
CA ALA A 56 -10.49 -4.33 19.79
C ALA A 56 -9.08 -3.75 19.72
N ASP A 57 -8.61 -3.33 18.53
CA ASP A 57 -7.28 -2.75 18.37
C ASP A 57 -7.18 -1.38 19.06
N ARG A 58 -8.24 -0.56 18.98
CA ARG A 58 -8.35 0.71 19.73
C ARG A 58 -8.20 0.49 21.23
N ARG A 59 -8.97 -0.45 21.79
CA ARG A 59 -8.92 -0.80 23.21
C ARG A 59 -7.56 -1.35 23.59
N ARG A 60 -6.95 -2.21 22.76
CA ARG A 60 -5.63 -2.81 23.00
C ARG A 60 -4.53 -1.76 23.06
N LEU A 61 -4.49 -0.81 22.12
CA LEU A 61 -3.49 0.26 22.12
C LEU A 61 -3.65 1.19 23.32
N ARG A 62 -4.88 1.59 23.65
CA ARG A 62 -5.16 2.38 24.86
C ARG A 62 -4.75 1.64 26.13
N LEU A 63 -4.99 0.32 26.20
CA LEU A 63 -4.56 -0.51 27.32
C LEU A 63 -3.04 -0.52 27.45
N ILE A 64 -2.29 -0.70 26.35
CA ILE A 64 -0.83 -0.68 26.36
C ILE A 64 -0.31 0.67 26.86
N VAL A 65 -0.86 1.79 26.37
CA VAL A 65 -0.52 3.13 26.84
C VAL A 65 -0.83 3.30 28.33
N GLY A 66 -1.98 2.80 28.80
CA GLY A 66 -2.36 2.81 30.21
C GLY A 66 -1.45 1.96 31.10
N VAL A 67 -0.98 0.81 30.61
CA VAL A 67 -0.02 -0.08 31.30
C VAL A 67 1.32 0.64 31.49
N LEU A 68 1.82 1.33 30.45
CA LEU A 68 3.04 2.16 30.53
C LEU A 68 2.87 3.39 31.42
N GLY A 69 1.64 3.81 31.70
CA GLY A 69 1.30 4.88 32.64
C GLY A 69 1.32 4.46 34.11
N ARG A 70 1.39 3.16 34.42
CA ARG A 70 1.30 2.62 35.79
C ARG A 70 2.61 1.99 36.24
N ARG A 71 2.90 2.04 37.56
CA ARG A 71 4.09 1.42 38.16
C ARG A 71 4.16 -0.09 37.92
N SER A 72 3.07 -0.80 38.21
CA SER A 72 2.96 -2.26 38.03
C SER A 72 3.10 -2.69 36.57
N GLY A 73 2.44 -1.96 35.66
CA GLY A 73 2.50 -2.24 34.24
C GLY A 73 3.89 -2.01 33.64
N THR A 74 4.56 -0.92 34.03
CA THR A 74 5.92 -0.65 33.59
C THR A 74 6.91 -1.67 34.18
N PHE A 75 6.72 -2.11 35.43
CA PHE A 75 7.51 -3.17 36.02
C PHE A 75 7.39 -4.49 35.23
N LEU A 76 6.18 -4.88 34.85
CA LEU A 76 5.95 -6.09 34.05
C LEU A 76 6.67 -6.03 32.69
N LEU A 77 6.62 -4.87 32.02
CA LEU A 77 7.18 -4.73 30.67
C LEU A 77 8.69 -4.51 30.65
N THR A 78 9.24 -3.84 31.68
CA THR A 78 10.61 -3.29 31.68
C THR A 78 11.47 -3.70 32.88
N GLY A 79 10.87 -4.33 33.90
CA GLY A 79 11.54 -4.63 35.18
C GLY A 79 11.69 -3.43 36.12
N ARG A 80 11.10 -2.27 35.82
CA ARG A 80 11.22 -1.04 36.62
C ARG A 80 9.86 -0.48 37.07
N PRO A 81 9.63 -0.27 38.39
CA PRO A 81 8.32 0.10 38.93
C PRO A 81 8.09 1.63 38.96
N VAL A 82 8.47 2.34 37.90
CA VAL A 82 8.22 3.78 37.73
C VAL A 82 7.46 3.97 36.43
N PRO A 83 6.40 4.80 36.35
CA PRO A 83 5.70 5.03 35.09
C PRO A 83 6.61 5.57 33.99
N PHE A 84 6.45 5.12 32.76
CA PHE A 84 7.33 5.44 31.64
C PHE A 84 7.55 6.95 31.44
N HIS A 85 6.47 7.74 31.54
CA HIS A 85 6.53 9.20 31.35
C HIS A 85 7.34 9.95 32.41
N ARG A 86 7.60 9.33 33.57
CA ARG A 86 8.41 9.93 34.65
C ARG A 86 9.90 9.57 34.57
N TRP A 87 10.29 8.72 33.63
CA TRP A 87 11.69 8.33 33.49
C TRP A 87 12.50 9.47 32.87
N PRO A 88 13.78 9.62 33.24
CA PRO A 88 14.70 10.43 32.44
C PRO A 88 14.73 9.93 30.99
N ARG A 89 14.83 10.86 30.05
CA ARG A 89 14.79 10.58 28.61
C ARG A 89 15.78 9.50 28.17
N GLU A 90 17.00 9.55 28.67
CA GLU A 90 18.03 8.55 28.38
C GLU A 90 17.62 7.13 28.76
N GLN A 91 16.88 6.97 29.86
CA GLN A 91 16.37 5.66 30.28
C GLN A 91 15.29 5.16 29.32
N ARG A 92 14.41 6.06 28.86
CA ARG A 92 13.39 5.73 27.85
C ARG A 92 14.03 5.30 26.53
N VAL A 93 15.06 6.02 26.08
CA VAL A 93 15.83 5.67 24.87
C VAL A 93 16.49 4.29 25.02
N ARG A 94 17.15 4.02 26.16
CA ARG A 94 17.79 2.71 26.42
C ARG A 94 16.80 1.55 26.38
N VAL A 95 15.60 1.71 26.96
CA VAL A 95 14.60 0.63 26.96
C VAL A 95 13.98 0.43 25.57
N MET A 96 13.67 1.50 24.82
CA MET A 96 13.14 1.37 23.46
C MET A 96 14.19 0.75 22.53
N SER A 97 15.46 1.14 22.66
CA SER A 97 16.55 0.53 21.91
C SER A 97 16.68 -0.97 22.20
N SER A 98 16.60 -1.40 23.46
CA SER A 98 16.67 -2.83 23.80
C SER A 98 15.47 -3.64 23.31
N TRP A 99 14.31 -3.00 23.16
CA TRP A 99 13.13 -3.65 22.58
C TRP A 99 13.28 -3.92 21.09
N SER A 100 14.03 -3.09 20.35
CA SER A 100 14.26 -3.26 18.91
C SER A 100 14.95 -4.59 18.55
N THR A 101 15.83 -5.09 19.43
CA THR A 101 16.61 -6.33 19.24
C THR A 101 16.24 -7.42 20.25
N SER A 102 15.15 -7.25 20.99
CA SER A 102 14.69 -8.18 22.03
C SER A 102 14.41 -9.57 21.45
N ARG A 103 14.77 -10.63 22.18
CA ARG A 103 14.39 -12.01 21.85
C ARG A 103 12.87 -12.24 21.90
N ILE A 104 12.16 -11.47 22.71
CA ILE A 104 10.69 -11.50 22.83
C ILE A 104 10.06 -10.74 21.67
N THR A 105 9.33 -11.45 20.79
CA THR A 105 8.65 -10.89 19.61
C THR A 105 7.68 -9.76 19.96
N PHE A 106 6.91 -9.93 21.04
CA PHE A 106 5.95 -8.91 21.49
C PHE A 106 6.61 -7.54 21.76
N ARG A 107 7.80 -7.52 22.37
CA ARG A 107 8.55 -6.27 22.61
C ARG A 107 9.00 -5.62 21.31
N ARG A 108 9.49 -6.41 20.34
CA ARG A 108 9.87 -5.90 19.01
C ARG A 108 8.67 -5.30 18.27
N GLN A 109 7.51 -5.96 18.33
CA GLN A 109 6.27 -5.46 17.72
C GLN A 109 5.82 -4.14 18.36
N LEU A 110 5.82 -4.06 19.69
CA LEU A 110 5.50 -2.81 20.39
C LEU A 110 6.45 -1.69 20.00
N PHE A 111 7.75 -1.96 19.94
CA PHE A 111 8.75 -1.01 19.49
C PHE A 111 8.43 -0.49 18.07
N GLN A 112 8.12 -1.37 17.11
CA GLN A 112 7.80 -0.96 15.74
C GLN A 112 6.52 -0.13 15.67
N VAL A 113 5.48 -0.49 16.43
CA VAL A 113 4.22 0.29 16.48
C VAL A 113 4.50 1.71 16.98
N PHE A 114 5.16 1.87 18.12
CA PHE A 114 5.44 3.20 18.66
C PHE A 114 6.40 4.00 17.78
N LYS A 115 7.48 3.38 17.30
CA LYS A 115 8.42 3.99 16.37
C LYS A 115 7.70 4.55 15.14
N ARG A 116 6.93 3.71 14.44
CA ARG A 116 6.26 4.09 13.19
C ARG A 116 5.25 5.20 13.43
N LEU A 117 4.42 5.09 14.46
CA LEU A 117 3.42 6.11 14.79
C LEU A 117 4.05 7.46 15.14
N SER A 118 5.07 7.46 15.99
CA SER A 118 5.75 8.70 16.39
C SER A 118 6.49 9.35 15.22
N LEU A 119 7.26 8.58 14.45
CA LEU A 119 8.10 9.13 13.38
C LEU A 119 7.29 9.51 12.13
N LEU A 120 6.23 8.75 11.79
CA LEU A 120 5.33 9.11 10.70
C LEU A 120 4.58 10.40 10.99
N ALA A 121 4.04 10.55 12.21
CA ALA A 121 3.43 11.81 12.64
C ALA A 121 4.44 12.96 12.67
N PHE A 122 5.65 12.70 13.17
CA PHE A 122 6.69 13.73 13.24
C PHE A 122 7.10 14.26 11.87
N LEU A 123 7.24 13.40 10.87
CA LEU A 123 7.71 13.76 9.52
C LEU A 123 6.58 14.16 8.56
N GLY A 124 5.38 13.61 8.75
CA GLY A 124 4.25 13.76 7.83
C GLY A 124 3.14 14.71 8.29
N ASP A 125 3.05 15.05 9.58
CA ASP A 125 2.05 15.99 10.10
C ASP A 125 2.53 17.45 9.99
N THR A 126 1.60 18.36 9.73
CA THR A 126 1.90 19.78 9.45
C THR A 126 1.16 20.70 10.39
N GLU A 127 1.69 21.92 10.52
CA GLU A 127 0.97 23.06 11.08
C GLU A 127 -0.16 23.51 10.11
N ASP A 128 -0.99 24.45 10.55
CA ASP A 128 -2.13 24.96 9.76
C ASP A 128 -1.72 25.65 8.45
N ASP A 129 -0.50 26.18 8.42
CA ASP A 129 0.06 26.82 7.24
C ASP A 129 0.64 25.81 6.24
N GLY A 130 0.54 24.50 6.53
CA GLY A 130 1.05 23.41 5.71
C GLY A 130 2.55 23.15 5.87
N THR A 131 3.22 23.81 6.81
CA THR A 131 4.64 23.60 7.08
C THR A 131 4.88 22.50 8.12
N ASN A 132 6.08 21.93 8.13
CA ASN A 132 6.55 21.07 9.22
C ASN A 132 7.88 21.61 9.75
N PRO A 133 8.02 21.81 11.09
CA PRO A 133 9.23 22.35 11.70
C PRO A 133 10.53 21.59 11.40
N VAL A 134 10.46 20.29 11.07
CA VAL A 134 11.66 19.47 10.80
C VAL A 134 12.11 19.54 9.35
N TRP A 135 11.23 19.90 8.42
CA TRP A 135 11.52 19.87 6.98
C TRP A 135 12.74 20.69 6.57
N PRO A 136 12.94 21.94 7.07
CA PRO A 136 14.16 22.71 6.79
C PRO A 136 15.43 22.01 7.29
N GLU A 137 15.36 21.38 8.47
CA GLU A 137 16.50 20.69 9.09
C GLU A 137 16.97 19.48 8.26
N ILE A 138 16.04 18.83 7.55
CA ILE A 138 16.32 17.64 6.72
C ILE A 138 16.44 17.95 5.22
N GLY A 139 16.44 19.23 4.85
CA GLY A 139 16.57 19.67 3.45
C GLY A 139 15.38 19.31 2.56
N TYR A 140 14.19 19.07 3.14
CA TYR A 140 12.98 18.80 2.38
C TYR A 140 12.16 20.08 2.25
N PRO A 141 11.79 20.52 1.03
CA PRO A 141 11.06 21.78 0.85
C PRO A 141 9.56 21.69 1.17
N GLY A 142 9.01 20.47 1.36
CA GLY A 142 7.57 20.25 1.35
C GLY A 142 6.99 20.25 -0.07
N PRO A 143 5.66 20.09 -0.22
CA PRO A 143 5.00 20.30 -1.50
C PRO A 143 5.26 21.69 -2.06
N VAL A 144 5.68 21.75 -3.32
CA VAL A 144 6.10 23.00 -3.98
C VAL A 144 4.97 23.68 -4.77
N SER A 145 3.83 23.03 -4.93
CA SER A 145 2.68 23.55 -5.68
C SER A 145 1.35 23.34 -4.97
N ALA A 146 0.53 24.39 -4.99
CA ALA A 146 -0.86 24.30 -4.56
C ALA A 146 -1.67 23.41 -5.53
N PRO A 147 -2.72 22.72 -5.04
CA PRO A 147 -3.64 22.00 -5.90
C PRO A 147 -4.23 22.92 -6.99
N PRO A 148 -4.31 22.47 -8.26
CA PRO A 148 -4.97 23.24 -9.30
C PRO A 148 -6.48 23.32 -9.07
N ALA A 149 -7.13 24.38 -9.54
CA ALA A 149 -8.59 24.54 -9.46
C ALA A 149 -9.33 23.70 -10.53
N THR A 150 -9.06 22.40 -10.59
CA THR A 150 -9.65 21.49 -11.57
C THR A 150 -11.05 21.04 -11.12
N PRO A 151 -12.11 21.20 -11.94
CA PRO A 151 -13.45 20.76 -11.58
C PRO A 151 -13.55 19.23 -11.54
N LYS A 152 -14.42 18.71 -10.66
CA LYS A 152 -14.75 17.29 -10.60
C LYS A 152 -15.51 16.87 -11.86
N SER A 153 -14.93 15.96 -12.63
CA SER A 153 -15.45 15.54 -13.95
C SER A 153 -16.56 14.48 -13.90
N ILE A 154 -16.60 13.66 -12.85
CA ILE A 154 -17.68 12.70 -12.59
C ILE A 154 -18.67 13.31 -11.60
N ARG A 155 -19.98 13.18 -11.87
CA ARG A 155 -21.02 13.49 -10.89
C ARG A 155 -21.44 12.20 -10.17
N THR A 156 -21.18 12.13 -8.88
CA THR A 156 -21.62 11.00 -8.04
C THR A 156 -23.13 11.07 -7.79
N THR A 157 -23.74 9.91 -7.59
CA THR A 157 -25.15 9.77 -7.22
C THR A 157 -25.34 10.19 -5.77
N THR A 158 -26.21 11.18 -5.55
CA THR A 158 -26.61 11.64 -4.21
C THR A 158 -27.83 10.86 -3.74
N LEU A 159 -27.85 10.52 -2.47
CA LEU A 159 -28.94 9.81 -1.79
C LEU A 159 -29.25 10.57 -0.48
N ASP A 160 -30.52 10.65 -0.11
CA ASP A 160 -31.05 11.46 1.00
C ASP A 160 -31.59 10.63 2.17
N GLY A 161 -31.45 9.30 2.12
CA GLY A 161 -31.81 8.39 3.20
C GLY A 161 -31.86 6.93 2.77
N ASP A 162 -32.51 6.10 3.60
CA ASP A 162 -32.70 4.67 3.30
C ASP A 162 -33.35 4.51 1.91
N THR A 163 -32.65 3.83 1.01
CA THR A 163 -33.04 3.75 -0.41
C THR A 163 -32.87 2.34 -0.95
N THR A 164 -33.76 1.94 -1.86
CA THR A 164 -33.59 0.74 -2.70
C THR A 164 -33.46 1.15 -4.17
N LEU A 165 -32.39 0.70 -4.84
CA LEU A 165 -32.16 0.89 -6.27
C LEU A 165 -32.21 -0.46 -6.99
N SER A 166 -32.44 -0.42 -8.30
CA SER A 166 -32.34 -1.59 -9.19
C SER A 166 -31.45 -1.25 -10.39
N CYS A 167 -30.79 -2.26 -10.94
CA CYS A 167 -29.91 -2.17 -12.12
C CYS A 167 -29.70 -3.56 -12.72
N ASP A 168 -29.07 -3.65 -13.89
CA ASP A 168 -28.70 -4.95 -14.46
C ASP A 168 -27.52 -5.54 -13.69
N ALA A 169 -26.50 -4.72 -13.41
CA ALA A 169 -25.30 -5.15 -12.70
C ALA A 169 -24.87 -4.13 -11.63
N VAL A 170 -24.61 -4.64 -10.42
CA VAL A 170 -23.95 -3.86 -9.36
C VAL A 170 -22.48 -4.24 -9.27
N VAL A 171 -21.60 -3.25 -9.27
CA VAL A 171 -20.14 -3.41 -9.13
C VAL A 171 -19.71 -2.85 -7.78
N VAL A 172 -19.16 -3.72 -6.93
CA VAL A 172 -18.71 -3.39 -5.57
C VAL A 172 -17.21 -3.14 -5.57
N GLY A 173 -16.81 -1.88 -5.46
CA GLY A 173 -15.42 -1.41 -5.54
C GLY A 173 -15.09 -0.86 -6.92
N SER A 174 -14.46 0.32 -6.96
CA SER A 174 -14.21 1.08 -8.19
C SER A 174 -12.74 1.01 -8.68
N GLY A 175 -11.97 0.09 -8.11
CA GLY A 175 -10.53 -0.07 -8.36
C GLY A 175 -10.18 -0.59 -9.76
N ALA A 176 -8.99 -1.19 -9.88
CA ALA A 176 -8.46 -1.65 -11.17
C ALA A 176 -9.42 -2.57 -11.93
N GLY A 177 -10.03 -3.55 -11.27
CA GLY A 177 -10.96 -4.45 -11.93
C GLY A 177 -12.38 -3.88 -12.03
N GLY A 178 -12.93 -3.38 -10.91
CA GLY A 178 -14.30 -2.86 -10.89
C GLY A 178 -14.55 -1.67 -11.83
N GLY A 179 -13.56 -0.77 -12.00
CA GLY A 179 -13.66 0.31 -12.97
C GLY A 179 -13.80 -0.21 -14.41
N VAL A 180 -12.99 -1.21 -14.78
CA VAL A 180 -13.06 -1.85 -16.11
C VAL A 180 -14.41 -2.53 -16.29
N VAL A 181 -14.86 -3.34 -15.32
CA VAL A 181 -16.15 -4.03 -15.42
C VAL A 181 -17.30 -3.05 -15.60
N ALA A 182 -17.32 -1.95 -14.83
CA ALA A 182 -18.36 -0.94 -14.98
C ALA A 182 -18.38 -0.33 -16.38
N ALA A 183 -17.21 0.01 -16.93
CA ALA A 183 -17.11 0.61 -18.27
C ALA A 183 -17.58 -0.33 -19.38
N GLU A 184 -17.13 -1.58 -19.35
CA GLU A 184 -17.44 -2.58 -20.38
C GLU A 184 -18.92 -2.99 -20.33
N LEU A 185 -19.49 -3.20 -19.13
CA LEU A 185 -20.92 -3.49 -19.00
C LEU A 185 -21.80 -2.32 -19.45
N SER A 186 -21.42 -1.08 -19.10
CA SER A 186 -22.13 0.10 -19.62
C SER A 186 -21.95 0.27 -21.13
N ALA A 187 -20.80 -0.10 -21.70
CA ALA A 187 -20.59 -0.11 -23.15
C ALA A 187 -21.46 -1.16 -23.85
N ALA A 188 -21.75 -2.28 -23.19
CA ALA A 188 -22.72 -3.28 -23.63
C ALA A 188 -24.20 -2.87 -23.39
N GLY A 189 -24.46 -1.63 -22.95
CA GLY A 189 -25.81 -1.09 -22.77
C GLY A 189 -26.51 -1.51 -21.47
N LYS A 190 -25.79 -2.09 -20.51
CA LYS A 190 -26.34 -2.48 -19.21
C LYS A 190 -26.47 -1.27 -18.26
N ASP A 191 -27.52 -1.24 -17.45
CA ASP A 191 -27.66 -0.32 -16.32
C ASP A 191 -26.74 -0.77 -15.19
N VAL A 192 -25.76 0.08 -14.85
CA VAL A 192 -24.70 -0.24 -13.90
C VAL A 192 -24.72 0.72 -12.72
N ILE A 193 -24.66 0.16 -11.51
CA ILE A 193 -24.38 0.91 -10.28
C ILE A 193 -23.01 0.49 -9.74
N VAL A 194 -22.12 1.46 -9.54
CA VAL A 194 -20.82 1.28 -8.88
C VAL A 194 -20.93 1.77 -7.43
N LEU A 195 -20.52 0.94 -6.48
CA LEU A 195 -20.47 1.27 -5.05
C LEU A 195 -19.01 1.34 -4.59
N GLU A 196 -18.61 2.45 -3.98
CA GLU A 196 -17.25 2.68 -3.50
C GLU A 196 -17.25 3.07 -2.01
N GLU A 197 -16.38 2.40 -1.23
CA GLU A 197 -16.24 2.65 0.22
C GLU A 197 -15.68 4.04 0.51
N GLY A 198 -14.70 4.49 -0.29
CA GLY A 198 -14.02 5.77 -0.09
C GLY A 198 -14.69 6.97 -0.77
N GLY A 199 -14.11 8.15 -0.52
CA GLY A 199 -14.54 9.40 -1.13
C GLY A 199 -14.04 9.60 -2.56
N TYR A 200 -14.62 10.59 -3.25
CA TYR A 200 -14.18 11.01 -4.58
C TYR A 200 -13.26 12.22 -4.49
N TYR A 201 -12.02 12.06 -4.97
CA TYR A 201 -10.99 13.09 -5.00
C TYR A 201 -10.44 13.29 -6.41
N ASN A 202 -10.12 14.52 -6.77
CA ASN A 202 -9.46 14.87 -8.03
C ASN A 202 -8.26 15.81 -7.77
N GLU A 203 -7.69 16.37 -8.83
CA GLU A 203 -6.49 17.21 -8.76
C GLU A 203 -6.61 18.37 -7.77
N ALA A 204 -7.81 18.96 -7.63
CA ALA A 204 -8.08 20.04 -6.69
C ALA A 204 -7.99 19.60 -5.21
N ASP A 205 -8.07 18.30 -4.93
CA ASP A 205 -8.01 17.76 -3.57
C ASP A 205 -6.59 17.31 -3.17
N PHE A 206 -5.67 17.19 -4.13
CA PHE A 206 -4.35 16.59 -3.95
C PHE A 206 -3.32 17.62 -3.45
N ASN A 207 -3.31 17.89 -2.16
CA ASN A 207 -2.36 18.83 -1.54
C ASN A 207 -0.94 18.29 -1.34
N GLN A 208 -0.69 17.03 -1.72
CA GLN A 208 0.62 16.35 -1.65
C GLN A 208 1.22 16.23 -0.23
N LEU A 209 0.52 16.67 0.81
CA LEU A 209 0.93 16.47 2.20
C LEU A 209 0.75 15.00 2.58
N GLU A 210 1.85 14.33 2.88
CA GLU A 210 1.90 12.86 2.96
C GLU A 210 0.83 12.28 3.89
N LEU A 211 0.81 12.67 5.17
CA LEU A 211 -0.14 12.09 6.14
C LEU A 211 -1.59 12.49 5.84
N ALA A 212 -1.81 13.71 5.33
CA ALA A 212 -3.13 14.18 4.95
C ALA A 212 -3.71 13.35 3.79
N MET A 213 -2.92 13.15 2.74
CA MET A 213 -3.31 12.37 1.56
C MET A 213 -3.37 10.88 1.84
N MET A 214 -2.49 10.35 2.69
CA MET A 214 -2.60 8.97 3.17
C MET A 214 -3.94 8.71 3.84
N ARG A 215 -4.36 9.61 4.74
CA ARG A 215 -5.66 9.52 5.44
C ARG A 215 -6.87 9.59 4.52
N LYS A 216 -6.78 10.36 3.42
CA LYS A 216 -7.89 10.49 2.45
C LYS A 216 -7.93 9.37 1.42
N LEU A 217 -6.78 8.92 0.93
CA LEU A 217 -6.71 8.13 -0.30
C LEU A 217 -6.45 6.63 -0.06
N TYR A 218 -5.98 6.24 1.12
CA TYR A 218 -5.58 4.86 1.40
C TYR A 218 -6.56 4.15 2.32
N TYR A 219 -6.68 2.85 2.10
CA TYR A 219 -7.42 1.94 2.96
C TYR A 219 -6.93 2.05 4.40
N GLN A 220 -7.87 2.22 5.33
CA GLN A 220 -7.60 2.50 6.75
C GLN A 220 -6.63 3.68 6.98
N GLY A 221 -6.65 4.67 6.09
CA GLY A 221 -5.79 5.85 6.15
C GLY A 221 -4.30 5.56 6.00
N GLY A 222 -3.93 4.43 5.39
CA GLY A 222 -2.53 4.02 5.19
C GLY A 222 -1.90 3.27 6.37
N PHE A 223 -2.70 2.88 7.37
CA PHE A 223 -2.23 2.16 8.57
C PHE A 223 -2.56 0.66 8.55
N ALA A 224 -3.12 0.15 7.47
CA ALA A 224 -3.39 -1.29 7.35
C ALA A 224 -2.09 -2.10 7.43
N ALA A 225 -2.14 -3.24 8.12
CA ALA A 225 -0.99 -4.13 8.29
C ALA A 225 -1.45 -5.58 8.50
N THR A 226 -0.51 -6.53 8.42
CA THR A 226 -0.74 -7.90 8.90
C THR A 226 -1.01 -7.91 10.40
N ALA A 227 -1.69 -8.96 10.90
CA ALA A 227 -2.12 -9.07 12.30
C ALA A 227 -0.96 -9.02 13.31
N ASP A 228 0.25 -9.36 12.89
CA ASP A 228 1.49 -9.29 13.66
C ASP A 228 2.29 -7.99 13.42
N ALA A 229 1.73 -7.05 12.66
CA ALA A 229 2.30 -5.78 12.22
C ALA A 229 3.63 -5.88 11.43
N ALA A 230 3.98 -7.08 10.95
CA ALA A 230 5.24 -7.32 10.24
C ALA A 230 5.26 -6.65 8.86
N ILE A 231 4.14 -6.70 8.14
CA ILE A 231 4.01 -6.16 6.77
C ILE A 231 2.97 -5.04 6.78
N ALA A 232 3.38 -3.82 6.39
CA ALA A 232 2.44 -2.73 6.12
C ALA A 232 1.72 -2.98 4.79
N LEU A 233 0.41 -2.76 4.75
CA LEU A 233 -0.42 -2.99 3.58
C LEU A 233 -0.83 -1.65 2.97
N ILE A 234 -0.32 -1.38 1.78
CA ILE A 234 -0.57 -0.14 1.05
C ILE A 234 -1.61 -0.42 -0.02
N ALA A 235 -2.85 0.00 0.24
CA ALA A 235 -4.00 -0.17 -0.64
C ALA A 235 -4.80 1.14 -0.73
N GLY A 236 -5.43 1.41 -1.88
CA GLY A 236 -6.29 2.59 -2.04
C GLY A 236 -7.65 2.41 -1.37
N GLY A 237 -8.20 3.48 -0.81
CA GLY A 237 -9.50 3.56 -0.15
C GLY A 237 -10.27 4.80 -0.58
N CYS A 238 -10.39 4.98 -1.90
CA CYS A 238 -11.01 6.13 -2.56
C CYS A 238 -11.54 5.71 -3.94
N LEU A 239 -12.37 6.55 -4.58
CA LEU A 239 -12.85 6.30 -5.94
C LEU A 239 -11.68 6.14 -6.92
N GLY A 240 -11.63 4.97 -7.59
CA GLY A 240 -10.52 4.52 -8.43
C GLY A 240 -9.54 3.55 -7.73
N GLY A 241 -9.68 3.38 -6.41
CA GLY A 241 -8.91 2.47 -5.57
C GLY A 241 -7.39 2.63 -5.71
N GLY A 242 -6.67 1.51 -5.69
CA GLY A 242 -5.20 1.50 -5.84
C GLY A 242 -4.69 2.16 -7.14
N THR A 243 -5.52 2.28 -8.18
CA THR A 243 -5.10 2.89 -9.45
C THR A 243 -4.88 4.39 -9.32
N LEU A 244 -5.49 5.05 -8.34
CA LEU A 244 -5.33 6.48 -8.08
C LEU A 244 -4.00 6.78 -7.35
N VAL A 245 -3.55 5.87 -6.48
CA VAL A 245 -2.40 6.07 -5.59
C VAL A 245 -1.15 5.29 -6.00
N ASN A 246 -1.23 4.33 -6.91
CA ASN A 246 -0.04 3.56 -7.31
C ASN A 246 0.96 4.38 -8.15
N TYR A 247 2.12 3.79 -8.41
CA TYR A 247 3.24 4.47 -9.07
C TYR A 247 3.24 4.37 -10.61
N THR A 248 2.11 3.99 -11.22
CA THR A 248 1.90 3.91 -12.68
C THR A 248 2.60 2.78 -13.42
N THR A 249 3.41 1.98 -12.72
CA THR A 249 4.07 0.79 -13.30
C THR A 249 3.05 -0.19 -13.88
N SER A 250 3.23 -0.55 -15.14
CA SER A 250 2.21 -1.18 -15.97
C SER A 250 2.77 -2.36 -16.77
N PHE A 251 3.44 -3.33 -16.13
CA PHE A 251 3.93 -4.53 -16.83
C PHE A 251 2.78 -5.37 -17.40
N ARG A 252 3.00 -5.99 -18.57
CA ARG A 252 2.10 -7.03 -19.08
C ARG A 252 2.13 -8.25 -18.16
N THR A 253 1.07 -9.05 -18.22
CA THR A 253 1.10 -10.39 -17.62
C THR A 253 2.16 -11.22 -18.33
N PRO A 254 3.22 -11.68 -17.65
CA PRO A 254 4.31 -12.40 -18.31
C PRO A 254 3.85 -13.73 -18.90
N ASP A 255 4.42 -14.16 -20.02
CA ASP A 255 4.02 -15.40 -20.68
C ASP A 255 4.28 -16.63 -19.81
N TRP A 256 5.42 -16.69 -19.12
CA TRP A 256 5.72 -17.75 -18.16
C TRP A 256 4.67 -17.86 -17.02
N LEU A 257 4.03 -16.74 -16.64
CA LEU A 257 2.98 -16.74 -15.62
C LEU A 257 1.66 -17.27 -16.20
N ARG A 258 1.36 -16.92 -17.46
CA ARG A 258 0.19 -17.42 -18.19
C ARG A 258 0.28 -18.93 -18.38
N GLU A 259 1.46 -19.42 -18.74
CA GLU A 259 1.80 -20.85 -18.83
C GLU A 259 1.65 -21.54 -17.47
N GLU A 260 2.22 -20.98 -16.40
CA GLU A 260 2.03 -21.51 -15.04
C GLU A 260 0.54 -21.64 -14.67
N TRP A 261 -0.28 -20.64 -14.99
CA TRP A 261 -1.72 -20.68 -14.71
C TRP A 261 -2.45 -21.73 -15.55
N ALA A 262 -2.06 -21.90 -16.81
CA ALA A 262 -2.62 -22.93 -17.67
C ALA A 262 -2.27 -24.34 -17.17
N ASP A 263 -1.00 -24.56 -16.82
CA ASP A 263 -0.47 -25.89 -16.51
C ASP A 263 -0.79 -26.34 -15.08
N HIS A 264 -0.61 -25.45 -14.09
CA HIS A 264 -0.75 -25.82 -12.68
C HIS A 264 -2.18 -25.63 -12.14
N TYR A 265 -2.98 -24.79 -12.79
CA TYR A 265 -4.35 -24.46 -12.33
C TYR A 265 -5.43 -24.82 -13.37
N GLY A 266 -5.03 -25.34 -14.53
CA GLY A 266 -5.95 -25.72 -15.61
C GLY A 266 -6.62 -24.54 -16.32
N LEU A 267 -6.07 -23.33 -16.18
CA LEU A 267 -6.68 -22.10 -16.67
C LEU A 267 -6.19 -21.75 -18.08
N LYS A 268 -6.42 -22.67 -19.03
CA LYS A 268 -5.95 -22.56 -20.42
C LYS A 268 -6.40 -21.29 -21.15
N ALA A 269 -7.47 -20.65 -20.69
CA ALA A 269 -7.95 -19.39 -21.26
C ALA A 269 -6.88 -18.28 -21.25
N PHE A 270 -5.95 -18.28 -20.29
CA PHE A 270 -4.92 -17.24 -20.18
C PHE A 270 -3.84 -17.32 -21.25
N THR A 271 -3.63 -18.47 -21.89
CA THR A 271 -2.65 -18.62 -22.98
C THR A 271 -3.26 -18.39 -24.36
N THR A 272 -4.55 -18.03 -24.43
CA THR A 272 -5.25 -17.77 -25.70
C THR A 272 -5.09 -16.32 -26.18
N ASP A 273 -5.37 -16.11 -27.47
CA ASP A 273 -5.43 -14.78 -28.10
C ASP A 273 -6.52 -13.89 -27.48
N GLU A 274 -7.58 -14.46 -26.90
CA GLU A 274 -8.64 -13.71 -26.21
C GLU A 274 -8.07 -12.90 -25.03
N TYR A 275 -7.19 -13.53 -24.24
CA TYR A 275 -6.55 -12.86 -23.11
C TYR A 275 -5.50 -11.84 -23.59
N SER A 276 -4.73 -12.18 -24.63
CA SER A 276 -3.80 -11.24 -25.28
C SER A 276 -4.51 -9.97 -25.75
N ALA A 277 -5.65 -10.12 -26.45
CA ALA A 277 -6.46 -9.00 -26.90
C ALA A 277 -7.03 -8.16 -25.75
N SER A 278 -7.38 -8.79 -24.63
CA SER A 278 -7.82 -8.06 -23.43
C SER A 278 -6.69 -7.25 -22.80
N MET A 279 -5.46 -7.77 -22.79
CA MET A 279 -4.29 -6.99 -22.37
C MET A 279 -4.01 -5.82 -23.32
N ASP A 280 -4.14 -6.02 -24.64
CA ASP A 280 -3.94 -4.96 -25.64
C ASP A 280 -4.96 -3.84 -25.51
N ALA A 281 -6.24 -4.16 -25.37
CA ALA A 281 -7.30 -3.18 -25.15
C ALA A 281 -7.03 -2.33 -23.88
N VAL A 282 -6.57 -2.97 -22.80
CA VAL A 282 -6.18 -2.26 -21.57
C VAL A 282 -4.96 -1.37 -21.79
N TYR A 283 -3.93 -1.88 -22.46
CA TYR A 283 -2.71 -1.13 -22.77
C TYR A 283 -3.00 0.13 -23.59
N GLU A 284 -3.80 -0.02 -24.64
CA GLU A 284 -4.23 1.06 -25.50
C GLU A 284 -5.06 2.08 -24.73
N ARG A 285 -6.08 1.63 -23.98
CA ARG A 285 -6.98 2.53 -23.25
C ARG A 285 -6.26 3.36 -22.19
N LEU A 286 -5.26 2.77 -21.55
CA LEU A 286 -4.43 3.45 -20.55
C LEU A 286 -3.29 4.29 -21.17
N GLY A 287 -3.03 4.14 -22.47
CA GLY A 287 -1.89 4.76 -23.16
C GLY A 287 -0.56 4.36 -22.53
N VAL A 288 -0.38 3.07 -22.22
CA VAL A 288 0.85 2.57 -21.60
C VAL A 288 2.04 2.83 -22.53
N ASN A 289 3.08 3.47 -22.01
CA ASN A 289 4.27 3.84 -22.78
C ASN A 289 5.54 3.78 -21.93
N ALA A 290 6.69 3.74 -22.61
CA ALA A 290 8.01 3.88 -21.99
C ALA A 290 8.63 5.27 -22.20
N SER A 291 8.02 6.13 -23.03
CA SER A 291 8.54 7.48 -23.32
C SER A 291 8.46 8.41 -22.11
N HIS A 292 7.57 8.14 -21.16
CA HIS A 292 7.46 8.86 -19.90
C HIS A 292 8.13 8.12 -18.74
N SER A 293 9.32 7.55 -18.96
CA SER A 293 10.15 6.92 -17.91
C SER A 293 11.53 7.58 -17.82
N ARG A 294 11.54 8.92 -17.80
CA ARG A 294 12.76 9.73 -17.66
C ARG A 294 13.46 9.40 -16.35
N VAL A 295 14.75 9.11 -16.46
CA VAL A 295 15.65 8.78 -15.34
C VAL A 295 15.90 10.03 -14.49
N SER A 296 15.47 10.01 -13.21
CA SER A 296 15.80 11.07 -12.25
C SER A 296 17.21 10.88 -11.66
N ALA A 297 17.65 11.78 -10.78
CA ALA A 297 18.93 11.62 -10.08
C ALA A 297 18.99 10.30 -9.29
N ARG A 298 17.89 9.90 -8.66
CA ARG A 298 17.76 8.64 -7.92
C ARG A 298 17.93 7.43 -8.83
N GLU A 299 17.27 7.39 -9.98
CA GLU A 299 17.41 6.27 -10.92
C GLU A 299 18.81 6.19 -11.53
N ARG A 300 19.50 7.32 -11.73
CA ARG A 300 20.90 7.30 -12.19
C ARG A 300 21.81 6.54 -11.23
N VAL A 301 21.58 6.63 -9.91
CA VAL A 301 22.32 5.83 -8.92
C VAL A 301 22.11 4.34 -9.17
N LEU A 302 20.85 3.91 -9.30
CA LEU A 302 20.51 2.51 -9.53
C LEU A 302 21.10 2.02 -10.86
N GLU A 303 20.95 2.80 -11.93
CA GLU A 303 21.49 2.50 -13.26
C GLU A 303 23.01 2.35 -13.24
N ARG A 304 23.73 3.28 -12.62
CA ARG A 304 25.20 3.24 -12.49
C ARG A 304 25.65 1.97 -11.77
N GLY A 305 24.99 1.63 -10.66
CA GLY A 305 25.33 0.44 -9.87
C GLY A 305 25.12 -0.84 -10.67
N MET A 306 23.95 -0.99 -11.30
CA MET A 306 23.63 -2.17 -12.13
C MET A 306 24.56 -2.30 -13.34
N LYS A 307 24.84 -1.20 -14.06
CA LYS A 307 25.77 -1.20 -15.21
C LYS A 307 27.18 -1.60 -14.83
N ARG A 308 27.70 -1.12 -13.69
CA ARG A 308 29.04 -1.50 -13.20
C ARG A 308 29.15 -2.98 -12.80
N LEU A 309 28.03 -3.57 -12.39
CA LEU A 309 27.95 -4.99 -12.06
C LEU A 309 27.68 -5.88 -13.29
N GLY A 310 27.37 -5.28 -14.44
CA GLY A 310 26.96 -6.02 -15.65
C GLY A 310 25.57 -6.65 -15.53
N TRP A 311 24.71 -6.15 -14.65
CA TRP A 311 23.36 -6.68 -14.42
C TRP A 311 22.33 -6.05 -15.35
N HIS A 312 21.23 -6.76 -15.58
CA HIS A 312 20.12 -6.29 -16.40
C HIS A 312 19.59 -4.92 -15.93
N THR A 313 19.28 -4.03 -16.88
CA THR A 313 18.61 -2.73 -16.62
C THR A 313 17.49 -2.52 -17.63
N GLY A 314 16.26 -2.31 -17.17
CA GLY A 314 15.09 -2.04 -18.02
C GLY A 314 14.34 -0.78 -17.59
N TYR A 315 13.59 -0.19 -18.53
CA TYR A 315 12.70 0.95 -18.27
C TYR A 315 11.28 0.47 -17.97
N MET A 316 10.69 0.98 -16.89
CA MET A 316 9.33 0.59 -16.51
C MET A 316 8.30 1.15 -17.51
N PRO A 317 7.36 0.33 -18.03
CA PRO A 317 6.22 0.83 -18.77
C PRO A 317 5.23 1.52 -17.83
N ARG A 318 4.63 2.64 -18.25
CA ARG A 318 3.80 3.50 -17.40
C ARG A 318 2.50 3.95 -18.07
N ASN A 319 1.41 4.01 -17.31
CA ASN A 319 0.11 4.55 -17.75
C ASN A 319 -0.03 6.05 -17.45
N VAL A 320 0.77 6.87 -18.13
CA VAL A 320 0.74 8.33 -18.00
C VAL A 320 0.68 9.03 -19.35
N GLN A 321 0.00 10.17 -19.41
CA GLN A 321 -0.09 11.03 -20.59
C GLN A 321 0.14 12.48 -20.17
N GLY A 322 0.99 13.22 -20.88
CA GLY A 322 1.30 14.62 -20.54
C GLY A 322 2.05 14.77 -19.20
N CYS A 323 2.84 13.76 -18.81
CA CYS A 323 3.61 13.80 -17.56
C CYS A 323 4.88 14.65 -17.73
N THR A 324 4.99 15.75 -16.98
CA THR A 324 6.13 16.68 -17.10
C THR A 324 7.45 16.09 -16.59
N GLN A 325 7.38 15.16 -15.61
CA GLN A 325 8.55 14.50 -15.01
C GLN A 325 9.58 15.50 -14.45
N ASP A 326 9.10 16.65 -13.97
CA ASP A 326 9.87 17.75 -13.37
C ASP A 326 9.86 17.65 -11.82
N GLU A 327 10.33 18.70 -11.15
CA GLU A 327 10.38 18.82 -9.69
C GLU A 327 8.99 18.79 -9.00
N ARG A 328 7.90 18.97 -9.74
CA ARG A 328 6.52 18.83 -9.22
C ARG A 328 6.04 17.37 -9.24
N CYS A 329 6.79 16.48 -9.90
CA CYS A 329 6.55 15.04 -9.86
C CYS A 329 7.16 14.40 -8.61
N GLY A 330 6.87 13.11 -8.41
CA GLY A 330 7.28 12.35 -7.23
C GLY A 330 6.12 12.06 -6.27
N PHE A 331 5.03 12.80 -6.36
CA PHE A 331 3.92 12.74 -5.41
C PHE A 331 2.73 11.87 -5.86
N CYS A 332 2.84 10.99 -6.87
CA CYS A 332 1.65 10.27 -7.35
C CYS A 332 1.05 9.32 -6.30
N GLY A 333 1.83 8.92 -5.28
CA GLY A 333 1.31 8.26 -4.09
C GLY A 333 0.30 9.09 -3.30
N TYR A 334 0.30 10.40 -3.47
CA TYR A 334 -0.51 11.36 -2.74
C TYR A 334 -1.49 12.11 -3.67
N GLY A 335 -1.69 11.59 -4.88
CA GLY A 335 -2.51 12.20 -5.93
C GLY A 335 -1.69 13.04 -6.91
N CYS A 336 -1.95 12.85 -8.20
CA CYS A 336 -1.21 13.53 -9.27
C CYS A 336 -1.85 14.89 -9.59
N GLN A 337 -1.28 15.99 -9.08
CA GLN A 337 -1.76 17.36 -9.39
C GLN A 337 -1.71 17.71 -10.88
N ILE A 338 -0.75 17.14 -11.63
CA ILE A 338 -0.65 17.34 -13.10
C ILE A 338 -1.84 16.70 -13.82
N GLY A 339 -2.48 15.68 -13.23
CA GLY A 339 -3.52 14.92 -13.88
C GLY A 339 -3.00 14.01 -15.00
N ALA A 340 -1.70 13.74 -15.07
CA ALA A 340 -1.11 12.90 -16.13
C ALA A 340 -1.44 11.41 -15.97
N LYS A 341 -1.67 10.98 -14.73
CA LYS A 341 -1.89 9.58 -14.35
C LYS A 341 -3.22 9.05 -14.88
N GLN A 342 -3.16 8.00 -15.70
CA GLN A 342 -4.32 7.36 -16.31
C GLN A 342 -4.93 6.31 -15.37
N SER A 343 -5.37 6.74 -14.18
CA SER A 343 -6.14 5.88 -13.25
C SER A 343 -7.51 5.54 -13.81
N THR A 344 -8.23 4.58 -13.22
CA THR A 344 -9.61 4.26 -13.65
C THR A 344 -10.52 5.47 -13.55
N LEU A 345 -10.24 6.42 -12.67
CA LEU A 345 -10.97 7.69 -12.55
C LEU A 345 -10.96 8.51 -13.86
N LYS A 346 -9.83 8.51 -14.58
CA LYS A 346 -9.68 9.20 -15.88
C LYS A 346 -10.02 8.32 -17.07
N THR A 347 -9.94 7.00 -16.89
CA THR A 347 -10.16 6.04 -17.95
C THR A 347 -11.53 5.38 -17.82
N TYR A 348 -11.59 4.19 -17.26
CA TYR A 348 -12.77 3.34 -17.29
C TYR A 348 -13.97 3.88 -16.50
N LEU A 349 -13.80 4.46 -15.31
CA LEU A 349 -14.91 5.07 -14.56
C LEU A 349 -15.47 6.30 -15.28
N MET A 350 -14.63 7.07 -15.95
CA MET A 350 -15.09 8.17 -16.81
C MET A 350 -15.91 7.64 -17.98
N ASP A 351 -15.48 6.54 -18.58
CA ASP A 351 -16.20 5.89 -19.68
C ASP A 351 -17.55 5.30 -19.26
N ALA A 352 -17.60 4.70 -18.06
CA ALA A 352 -18.84 4.22 -17.44
C ALA A 352 -19.79 5.39 -17.15
N TYR A 353 -19.28 6.46 -16.53
CA TYR A 353 -20.06 7.66 -16.22
C TYR A 353 -20.64 8.32 -17.48
N ARG A 354 -19.85 8.46 -18.56
CA ARG A 354 -20.33 8.98 -19.85
C ARG A 354 -21.43 8.13 -20.47
N ARG A 355 -21.46 6.84 -20.13
CA ARG A 355 -22.50 5.87 -20.51
C ARG A 355 -23.59 5.72 -19.43
N ARG A 356 -23.70 6.71 -18.54
CA ARG A 356 -24.76 6.85 -17.53
C ARG A 356 -24.73 5.83 -16.39
N ALA A 357 -23.59 5.18 -16.15
CA ALA A 357 -23.41 4.42 -14.91
C ALA A 357 -23.59 5.34 -13.69
N ARG A 358 -24.29 4.85 -12.67
CA ARG A 358 -24.48 5.55 -11.40
C ARG A 358 -23.34 5.17 -10.45
N ILE A 359 -22.78 6.16 -9.76
CA ILE A 359 -21.60 5.95 -8.90
C ILE A 359 -21.92 6.50 -7.51
N VAL A 360 -21.99 5.62 -6.52
CA VAL A 360 -22.21 5.96 -5.11
C VAL A 360 -20.89 5.81 -4.35
N VAL A 361 -20.46 6.90 -3.69
CA VAL A 361 -19.22 6.95 -2.89
C VAL A 361 -19.55 7.01 -1.40
N ASN A 362 -18.54 6.81 -0.55
CA ASN A 362 -18.72 6.67 0.90
C ASN A 362 -19.76 5.60 1.26
N CYS A 363 -19.76 4.50 0.50
CA CYS A 363 -20.74 3.42 0.53
C CYS A 363 -20.02 2.09 0.81
N THR A 364 -20.10 1.62 2.05
CA THR A 364 -19.50 0.35 2.46
C THR A 364 -20.49 -0.78 2.21
N VAL A 365 -20.15 -1.73 1.33
CA VAL A 365 -20.98 -2.94 1.14
C VAL A 365 -20.82 -3.89 2.31
N ASP A 366 -21.92 -4.18 2.98
CA ASP A 366 -21.97 -5.03 4.16
C ASP A 366 -21.93 -6.51 3.76
N ARG A 367 -22.80 -6.88 2.80
CA ARG A 367 -22.94 -8.25 2.28
C ARG A 367 -23.65 -8.30 0.93
N VAL A 368 -23.44 -9.39 0.21
CA VAL A 368 -24.25 -9.83 -0.92
C VAL A 368 -25.56 -10.41 -0.39
N VAL A 369 -26.67 -10.11 -1.06
CA VAL A 369 -27.98 -10.71 -0.80
C VAL A 369 -28.13 -11.94 -1.71
N ILE A 370 -28.34 -13.10 -1.11
CA ILE A 370 -28.42 -14.39 -1.80
C ILE A 370 -29.78 -15.02 -1.51
N GLU A 371 -30.50 -15.38 -2.57
CA GLU A 371 -31.81 -16.05 -2.53
C GLU A 371 -31.72 -17.29 -3.43
N ASP A 372 -32.12 -18.46 -2.93
CA ASP A 372 -32.12 -19.73 -3.65
C ASP A 372 -30.81 -20.05 -4.41
N GLY A 373 -29.67 -19.75 -3.77
CA GLY A 373 -28.34 -19.98 -4.34
C GLY A 373 -27.93 -18.99 -5.45
N ARG A 374 -28.67 -17.90 -5.64
CA ARG A 374 -28.37 -16.82 -6.60
C ARG A 374 -28.12 -15.51 -5.86
N ALA A 375 -27.12 -14.75 -6.29
CA ALA A 375 -26.96 -13.36 -5.86
C ALA A 375 -28.01 -12.46 -6.54
N VAL A 376 -28.80 -11.75 -5.74
CA VAL A 376 -29.90 -10.88 -6.21
C VAL A 376 -29.65 -9.40 -5.94
N GLY A 377 -28.48 -9.07 -5.37
CA GLY A 377 -28.13 -7.71 -5.01
C GLY A 377 -27.14 -7.62 -3.87
N VAL A 378 -27.03 -6.42 -3.30
CA VAL A 378 -26.17 -6.12 -2.15
C VAL A 378 -26.89 -5.23 -1.14
N ARG A 379 -26.50 -5.36 0.12
CA ARG A 379 -26.81 -4.41 1.18
C ARG A 379 -25.56 -3.62 1.53
N ALA A 380 -25.69 -2.30 1.63
CA ALA A 380 -24.62 -1.39 1.94
C ALA A 380 -25.04 -0.34 2.97
N THR A 381 -24.04 0.28 3.60
CA THR A 381 -24.18 1.42 4.49
C THR A 381 -23.54 2.64 3.85
N VAL A 382 -24.31 3.72 3.70
CA VAL A 382 -23.85 5.00 3.13
C VAL A 382 -23.54 5.98 4.26
N ARG A 383 -22.43 6.72 4.14
CA ARG A 383 -22.00 7.75 5.09
C ARG A 383 -21.74 9.05 4.36
N GLN A 384 -22.63 10.02 4.54
CA GLN A 384 -22.45 11.37 3.99
C GLN A 384 -22.17 12.36 5.11
N PRO A 385 -21.44 13.45 4.84
CA PRO A 385 -21.33 14.56 5.79
C PRO A 385 -22.70 15.04 6.24
N ASP A 386 -22.82 15.39 7.51
CA ASP A 386 -24.02 16.00 8.12
C ASP A 386 -25.30 15.15 8.06
N MET A 387 -25.18 13.85 7.75
CA MET A 387 -26.27 12.88 7.79
C MET A 387 -25.93 11.68 8.67
N PRO A 388 -26.92 11.10 9.39
CA PRO A 388 -26.75 9.79 10.00
C PRO A 388 -26.46 8.75 8.92
N ALA A 389 -25.71 7.70 9.27
CA ALA A 389 -25.50 6.60 8.34
C ALA A 389 -26.83 5.90 8.03
N PHE A 390 -27.06 5.58 6.77
CA PHE A 390 -28.31 4.99 6.28
C PHE A 390 -28.04 3.78 5.36
N THR A 391 -29.06 2.98 5.14
CA THR A 391 -28.99 1.72 4.40
C THR A 391 -29.28 1.95 2.91
N LEU A 392 -28.44 1.36 2.05
CA LEU A 392 -28.71 1.23 0.62
C LEU A 392 -28.88 -0.26 0.29
N ILE A 393 -29.98 -0.60 -0.38
CA ILE A 393 -30.19 -1.91 -1.00
C ILE A 393 -30.10 -1.71 -2.52
N VAL A 394 -29.28 -2.50 -3.20
CA VAL A 394 -29.25 -2.54 -4.66
C VAL A 394 -29.67 -3.92 -5.11
N ARG A 395 -30.77 -4.02 -5.84
CA ARG A 395 -31.19 -5.24 -6.54
C ARG A 395 -30.56 -5.29 -7.92
N SER A 396 -30.10 -6.46 -8.34
CA SER A 396 -29.40 -6.63 -9.62
C SER A 396 -29.47 -8.05 -10.15
N HIS A 397 -29.39 -8.20 -11.48
CA HIS A 397 -29.28 -9.49 -12.13
C HIS A 397 -27.88 -10.11 -11.97
N ALA A 398 -26.83 -9.28 -11.94
CA ALA A 398 -25.45 -9.68 -11.65
C ALA A 398 -24.82 -8.83 -10.54
N VAL A 399 -24.09 -9.50 -9.64
CA VAL A 399 -23.29 -8.86 -8.59
C VAL A 399 -21.81 -9.12 -8.88
N VAL A 400 -21.03 -8.06 -9.07
CA VAL A 400 -19.58 -8.16 -9.26
C VAL A 400 -18.87 -7.59 -8.04
N VAL A 401 -18.14 -8.43 -7.30
CA VAL A 401 -17.34 -8.01 -6.15
C VAL A 401 -15.90 -7.76 -6.59
N ALA A 402 -15.47 -6.50 -6.48
CA ALA A 402 -14.16 -5.98 -6.89
C ALA A 402 -13.52 -5.10 -5.78
N ALA A 403 -13.71 -5.50 -4.51
CA ALA A 403 -13.25 -4.78 -3.32
C ALA A 403 -11.80 -5.11 -2.91
N GLY A 404 -11.02 -5.71 -3.82
CA GLY A 404 -9.62 -6.07 -3.63
C GLY A 404 -9.41 -7.31 -2.77
N ALA A 405 -8.17 -7.80 -2.72
CA ALA A 405 -7.83 -9.04 -2.02
C ALA A 405 -8.00 -9.01 -0.48
N ILE A 406 -8.37 -7.86 0.09
CA ILE A 406 -8.74 -7.75 1.51
C ILE A 406 -10.26 -7.63 1.66
N GLY A 407 -10.89 -6.71 0.92
CA GLY A 407 -12.31 -6.42 1.04
C GLY A 407 -13.20 -7.52 0.46
N THR A 408 -12.86 -8.07 -0.70
CA THR A 408 -13.64 -9.11 -1.38
C THR A 408 -13.85 -10.36 -0.52
N PRO A 409 -12.81 -11.06 -0.03
CA PRO A 409 -13.04 -12.23 0.83
C PRO A 409 -13.83 -11.87 2.11
N ALA A 410 -13.66 -10.66 2.64
CA ALA A 410 -14.39 -10.23 3.83
C ALA A 410 -15.90 -10.04 3.55
N ILE A 411 -16.26 -9.45 2.40
CA ILE A 411 -17.66 -9.34 1.96
C ILE A 411 -18.26 -10.74 1.78
N LEU A 412 -17.57 -11.65 1.10
CA LEU A 412 -18.09 -13.01 0.88
C LEU A 412 -18.26 -13.79 2.20
N GLN A 413 -17.32 -13.67 3.13
CA GLN A 413 -17.42 -14.27 4.48
C GLN A 413 -18.62 -13.72 5.26
N ARG A 414 -18.86 -12.40 5.24
CA ARG A 414 -20.05 -11.78 5.87
C ARG A 414 -21.37 -12.14 5.17
N SER A 415 -21.29 -12.53 3.89
CA SER A 415 -22.42 -13.01 3.10
C SER A 415 -22.68 -14.51 3.28
N ALA A 416 -21.90 -15.20 4.13
CA ALA A 416 -22.00 -16.63 4.39
C ALA A 416 -21.94 -17.52 3.13
N VAL A 417 -21.16 -17.11 2.11
CA VAL A 417 -20.95 -17.93 0.91
C VAL A 417 -20.28 -19.26 1.30
N PRO A 418 -20.83 -20.43 0.91
CA PRO A 418 -20.40 -21.73 1.41
C PRO A 418 -19.13 -22.24 0.69
N SER A 419 -17.99 -21.59 0.91
CA SER A 419 -16.69 -22.05 0.40
C SER A 419 -15.57 -21.84 1.42
N LYS A 420 -14.80 -22.92 1.67
CA LYS A 420 -13.63 -22.90 2.54
C LYS A 420 -12.40 -22.24 1.90
N ALA A 421 -12.42 -22.06 0.57
CA ALA A 421 -11.33 -21.43 -0.17
C ALA A 421 -11.30 -19.90 0.02
N ILE A 422 -12.42 -19.29 0.44
CA ILE A 422 -12.53 -17.83 0.60
C ILE A 422 -11.57 -17.33 1.69
N GLY A 423 -10.77 -16.35 1.33
CA GLY A 423 -9.77 -15.73 2.19
C GLY A 423 -8.47 -16.51 2.28
N THR A 424 -8.32 -17.66 1.62
CA THR A 424 -7.07 -18.44 1.65
C THR A 424 -6.11 -18.00 0.53
N SER A 425 -4.87 -18.49 0.52
CA SER A 425 -3.92 -18.28 -0.60
C SER A 425 -3.52 -16.82 -0.84
N LEU A 426 -3.60 -15.95 0.17
CA LEU A 426 -3.16 -14.56 0.06
C LEU A 426 -1.69 -14.49 -0.36
N ARG A 427 -1.40 -13.67 -1.36
CA ARG A 427 -0.06 -13.26 -1.78
C ARG A 427 0.11 -11.76 -1.60
N LEU A 428 1.32 -11.32 -1.28
CA LEU A 428 1.56 -9.92 -0.89
C LEU A 428 2.66 -9.22 -1.70
N HIS A 429 3.47 -9.94 -2.47
CA HIS A 429 4.78 -9.44 -2.90
C HIS A 429 5.53 -8.66 -1.79
N PRO A 430 5.91 -9.33 -0.69
CA PRO A 430 6.57 -8.65 0.43
C PRO A 430 7.79 -7.90 -0.08
N SER A 431 7.84 -6.60 0.22
CA SER A 431 8.87 -5.70 -0.28
C SER A 431 9.68 -5.10 0.86
N THR A 432 10.97 -4.92 0.66
CA THR A 432 11.84 -4.16 1.57
C THR A 432 12.81 -3.29 0.78
N ALA A 433 13.72 -2.61 1.46
CA ALA A 433 14.64 -1.69 0.85
C ALA A 433 16.05 -1.75 1.45
N VAL A 434 17.02 -1.31 0.65
CA VAL A 434 18.37 -0.96 1.08
C VAL A 434 18.63 0.49 0.68
N SER A 435 19.22 1.26 1.59
CA SER A 435 19.47 2.68 1.40
C SER A 435 20.97 2.96 1.35
N GLY A 436 21.38 3.87 0.46
CA GLY A 436 22.74 4.36 0.33
C GLY A 436 22.80 5.88 0.50
N ILE A 437 23.81 6.36 1.23
CA ILE A 437 24.15 7.79 1.37
C ILE A 437 25.28 8.12 0.39
N PHE A 438 25.14 9.20 -0.36
CA PHE A 438 26.09 9.66 -1.38
C PHE A 438 26.65 11.05 -1.04
N ASP A 439 27.67 11.47 -1.78
CA ASP A 439 28.14 12.87 -1.74
C ASP A 439 27.30 13.82 -2.57
N GLU A 440 26.83 13.33 -3.72
CA GLU A 440 26.00 14.10 -4.62
C GLU A 440 24.60 14.33 -4.01
N GLU A 441 24.02 15.49 -4.29
CA GLU A 441 22.63 15.76 -3.96
C GLU A 441 21.72 15.01 -4.95
N ILE A 442 20.76 14.25 -4.41
CA ILE A 442 19.87 13.33 -5.15
C ILE A 442 18.42 13.81 -5.13
N ARG A 443 17.94 14.34 -3.99
CA ARG A 443 16.54 14.73 -3.75
C ARG A 443 15.56 13.61 -4.12
N PRO A 444 15.57 12.48 -3.39
CA PRO A 444 14.86 11.26 -3.80
C PRO A 444 13.32 11.37 -3.77
N TRP A 445 12.75 12.51 -3.39
CA TRP A 445 11.32 12.82 -3.51
C TRP A 445 10.92 13.39 -4.89
N GLU A 446 11.87 13.81 -5.73
CA GLU A 446 11.59 14.46 -7.02
C GLU A 446 11.56 13.47 -8.20
N GLY A 447 10.91 13.90 -9.29
CA GLY A 447 10.96 13.25 -10.59
C GLY A 447 10.01 12.06 -10.77
N THR A 448 10.29 11.24 -11.78
CA THR A 448 9.53 10.00 -12.05
C THR A 448 9.57 9.08 -10.83
N LEU A 449 8.42 8.55 -10.38
CA LEU A 449 8.33 7.70 -9.19
C LEU A 449 9.15 6.41 -9.25
N GLN A 450 8.99 5.65 -10.33
CA GLN A 450 9.77 4.47 -10.62
C GLN A 450 10.02 4.43 -12.12
N ALA A 451 11.28 4.54 -12.54
CA ALA A 451 11.64 4.56 -13.96
C ALA A 451 12.44 3.33 -14.39
N LEU A 452 13.20 2.73 -13.46
CA LEU A 452 14.09 1.61 -13.76
C LEU A 452 13.79 0.39 -12.90
N TYR A 453 14.05 -0.78 -13.49
CA TYR A 453 13.97 -2.06 -12.82
C TYR A 453 15.05 -3.04 -13.32
N SER A 454 15.22 -4.14 -12.59
CA SER A 454 16.04 -5.27 -13.01
C SER A 454 15.39 -6.61 -12.72
N ASP A 455 15.53 -7.52 -13.68
CA ASP A 455 15.05 -8.91 -13.63
C ASP A 455 16.14 -9.92 -13.27
N GLU A 456 17.36 -9.45 -13.00
CA GLU A 456 18.57 -10.26 -12.75
C GLU A 456 18.32 -11.44 -11.81
N PHE A 457 17.49 -11.26 -10.78
CA PHE A 457 17.24 -12.24 -9.73
C PHE A 457 15.78 -12.72 -9.68
N THR A 458 15.01 -12.56 -10.76
CA THR A 458 13.59 -12.95 -10.75
C THR A 458 13.35 -14.46 -10.88
N ASN A 459 14.37 -15.23 -11.28
CA ASN A 459 14.27 -16.67 -11.52
C ASN A 459 15.39 -17.45 -10.80
N LEU A 460 15.50 -17.28 -9.48
CA LEU A 460 16.59 -17.89 -8.70
C LEU A 460 16.48 -19.42 -8.58
N ASP A 461 15.27 -19.97 -8.72
CA ASP A 461 14.96 -21.39 -8.53
C ASP A 461 14.56 -22.13 -9.82
N GLY A 462 14.64 -21.44 -10.98
CA GLY A 462 14.18 -21.98 -12.26
C GLY A 462 12.65 -21.98 -12.46
N GLN A 463 11.88 -21.51 -11.47
CA GLN A 463 10.41 -21.46 -11.48
C GLN A 463 9.88 -20.01 -11.36
N HIS A 464 10.72 -19.05 -11.72
CA HIS A 464 10.46 -17.62 -11.68
C HIS A 464 10.14 -17.09 -10.27
N PHE A 465 10.67 -17.70 -9.20
CA PHE A 465 10.65 -17.09 -7.87
C PHE A 465 11.97 -16.39 -7.57
N GLY A 466 11.84 -15.15 -7.11
CA GLY A 466 12.97 -14.31 -6.76
C GLY A 466 12.57 -12.84 -6.69
N PRO A 467 13.51 -11.97 -6.27
CA PRO A 467 13.25 -10.54 -6.20
C PRO A 467 13.42 -9.84 -7.55
N LYS A 468 12.48 -8.95 -7.85
CA LYS A 468 12.67 -7.86 -8.81
C LYS A 468 13.29 -6.67 -8.08
N ILE A 469 14.28 -6.05 -8.70
CA ILE A 469 14.92 -4.84 -8.16
C ILE A 469 14.30 -3.62 -8.83
N GLU A 470 13.92 -2.62 -8.04
CA GLU A 470 13.23 -1.44 -8.54
C GLU A 470 13.79 -0.16 -7.92
N SER A 471 13.72 0.94 -8.66
CA SER A 471 13.78 2.28 -8.06
C SER A 471 12.48 2.58 -7.30
N ALA A 472 12.55 3.32 -6.20
CA ALA A 472 11.37 3.80 -5.49
C ALA A 472 11.62 5.19 -4.88
N PRO A 473 10.61 6.08 -4.83
CA PRO A 473 10.77 7.42 -4.28
C PRO A 473 11.01 7.36 -2.77
N LEU A 474 11.53 8.44 -2.22
CA LEU A 474 11.74 8.57 -0.78
C LEU A 474 11.26 9.93 -0.30
N HIS A 475 10.07 9.93 0.28
CA HIS A 475 9.52 11.09 0.99
C HIS A 475 9.74 10.91 2.51
N PRO A 476 9.82 12.00 3.28
CA PRO A 476 10.09 11.94 4.73
C PRO A 476 9.21 10.96 5.51
N ALA A 477 7.89 10.97 5.31
CA ALA A 477 6.98 10.12 6.07
C ALA A 477 7.13 8.64 5.67
N LEU A 478 7.28 8.33 4.37
CA LEU A 478 7.56 6.97 3.89
C LEU A 478 8.91 6.45 4.40
N LEU A 479 9.92 7.31 4.44
CA LEU A 479 11.25 6.99 4.96
C LEU A 479 11.20 6.55 6.43
N ALA A 480 10.29 7.12 7.23
CA ALA A 480 10.09 6.74 8.63
C ALA A 480 9.74 5.25 8.81
N LEU A 481 9.06 4.64 7.84
CA LEU A 481 8.64 3.24 7.89
C LEU A 481 9.82 2.27 7.68
N VAL A 482 10.80 2.68 6.88
CA VAL A 482 11.91 1.83 6.42
C VAL A 482 13.25 2.16 7.08
N THR A 483 13.37 3.31 7.76
CA THR A 483 14.64 3.71 8.40
C THR A 483 14.81 3.04 9.77
N PRO A 484 15.93 2.37 10.06
CA PRO A 484 16.23 1.84 11.39
C PRO A 484 16.39 2.95 12.45
N TRP A 485 15.95 2.66 13.68
CA TRP A 485 16.12 3.55 14.83
C TRP A 485 16.84 2.80 15.94
N ARG A 486 17.99 3.33 16.37
CA ARG A 486 18.74 2.83 17.54
C ARG A 486 18.69 3.83 18.70
N LYS A 487 18.92 5.09 18.38
CA LYS A 487 18.86 6.23 19.30
C LYS A 487 18.57 7.50 18.50
N PRO A 488 18.08 8.57 19.13
CA PRO A 488 17.62 9.72 18.38
C PRO A 488 18.70 10.40 17.54
N ASP A 489 19.90 10.66 18.06
CA ASP A 489 20.96 11.32 17.28
C ASP A 489 21.35 10.54 16.02
N GLN A 490 21.34 9.20 16.10
CA GLN A 490 21.61 8.35 14.95
C GLN A 490 20.51 8.50 13.90
N TYR A 491 19.25 8.54 14.33
CA TYR A 491 18.12 8.76 13.43
C TYR A 491 18.16 10.15 12.81
N SER A 492 18.39 11.20 13.61
CA SER A 492 18.52 12.58 13.15
C SER A 492 19.60 12.74 12.08
N ARG A 493 20.78 12.12 12.27
CA ARG A 493 21.84 12.11 11.26
C ARG A 493 21.38 11.50 9.94
N LEU A 494 20.66 10.36 9.99
CA LEU A 494 20.12 9.73 8.77
C LEU A 494 19.09 10.63 8.09
N MET A 495 18.20 11.27 8.85
CA MET A 495 17.21 12.20 8.30
C MET A 495 17.86 13.43 7.66
N ARG A 496 18.90 14.01 8.27
CA ARG A 496 19.66 15.12 7.65
C ARG A 496 20.41 14.72 6.38
N SER A 497 20.59 13.42 6.15
CA SER A 497 21.19 12.90 4.91
C SER A 497 20.14 12.67 3.81
N LEU A 498 18.85 12.94 4.06
CA LEU A 498 17.74 12.71 3.12
C LEU A 498 18.00 13.27 1.70
N PRO A 499 18.52 14.49 1.51
CA PRO A 499 18.81 15.01 0.17
C PRO A 499 19.84 14.18 -0.61
N ASN A 500 20.67 13.40 0.07
CA ASN A 500 21.75 12.59 -0.51
C ASN A 500 21.47 11.07 -0.45
N LEU A 501 20.24 10.67 -0.11
CA LEU A 501 19.85 9.26 -0.06
C LEU A 501 19.35 8.77 -1.43
N SER A 502 19.70 7.53 -1.76
CA SER A 502 18.99 6.73 -2.77
C SER A 502 18.59 5.39 -2.18
N LEU A 503 17.48 4.85 -2.67
CA LEU A 503 16.87 3.62 -2.20
C LEU A 503 16.77 2.60 -3.32
N THR A 504 17.18 1.37 -3.04
CA THR A 504 16.95 0.20 -3.90
C THR A 504 15.80 -0.60 -3.32
N GLY A 505 14.70 -0.68 -4.04
CA GLY A 505 13.52 -1.46 -3.69
C GLY A 505 13.70 -2.93 -4.08
N ILE A 506 13.28 -3.82 -3.20
CA ILE A 506 13.36 -5.28 -3.37
C ILE A 506 11.94 -5.81 -3.31
N LEU A 507 11.39 -6.19 -4.46
CA LEU A 507 10.04 -6.71 -4.62
C LEU A 507 10.11 -8.22 -4.80
N LEU A 508 9.77 -9.00 -3.77
CA LEU A 508 9.82 -10.45 -3.85
C LEU A 508 8.54 -11.03 -4.48
N ARG A 509 8.68 -11.94 -5.46
CA ARG A 509 7.60 -12.86 -5.80
C ARG A 509 7.51 -13.95 -4.73
N ASP A 510 6.42 -13.96 -3.96
CA ASP A 510 6.26 -14.88 -2.84
C ASP A 510 5.64 -16.23 -3.22
N SER A 511 6.23 -17.30 -2.70
CA SER A 511 5.72 -18.67 -2.74
C SER A 511 4.89 -19.03 -1.49
N GLY A 512 5.00 -18.26 -0.40
CA GLY A 512 4.25 -18.42 0.84
C GLY A 512 2.80 -17.93 0.77
N ALA A 513 1.89 -18.61 1.48
CA ALA A 513 0.46 -18.30 1.46
C ALA A 513 -0.01 -17.72 2.80
N GLY A 514 -0.72 -16.60 2.74
CA GLY A 514 -1.44 -16.03 3.88
C GLY A 514 -2.94 -16.28 3.81
N ARG A 515 -3.69 -15.58 4.68
CA ARG A 515 -5.14 -15.59 4.68
C ARG A 515 -5.75 -14.28 5.16
N VAL A 516 -7.01 -14.06 4.79
CA VAL A 516 -7.88 -12.99 5.28
C VAL A 516 -9.07 -13.61 5.99
N ILE A 517 -9.28 -13.23 7.24
CA ILE A 517 -10.38 -13.70 8.08
C ILE A 517 -11.19 -12.48 8.52
N THR A 518 -12.51 -12.59 8.45
CA THR A 518 -13.40 -11.60 9.05
C THR A 518 -13.63 -11.92 10.51
N LYS A 519 -13.31 -10.97 11.40
CA LYS A 519 -13.59 -11.05 12.82
C LYS A 519 -14.20 -9.73 13.30
N ASP A 520 -15.29 -9.81 14.06
CA ASP A 520 -16.00 -8.64 14.58
C ASP A 520 -16.38 -7.62 13.48
N GLY A 521 -16.74 -8.13 12.29
CA GLY A 521 -17.06 -7.31 11.10
C GLY A 521 -15.86 -6.73 10.34
N THR A 522 -14.64 -6.92 10.83
CA THR A 522 -13.41 -6.36 10.23
C THR A 522 -12.52 -7.43 9.57
N ALA A 523 -11.86 -7.07 8.47
CA ALA A 523 -10.90 -7.94 7.80
C ALA A 523 -9.57 -7.97 8.57
N ARG A 524 -9.11 -9.17 8.91
CA ARG A 524 -7.81 -9.42 9.54
C ARG A 524 -6.92 -10.20 8.58
N VAL A 525 -5.75 -9.64 8.30
CA VAL A 525 -4.78 -10.19 7.35
C VAL A 525 -3.69 -10.96 8.10
N GLU A 526 -3.48 -12.22 7.78
CA GLU A 526 -2.42 -13.04 8.35
C GLU A 526 -1.50 -13.52 7.24
N TYR A 527 -0.19 -13.35 7.42
CA TYR A 527 0.78 -13.70 6.38
C TYR A 527 2.12 -14.04 7.00
N LYS A 528 2.82 -15.01 6.40
CA LYS A 528 4.17 -15.41 6.82
C LYS A 528 4.99 -15.79 5.59
N LEU A 529 6.17 -15.18 5.47
CA LEU A 529 7.18 -15.57 4.48
C LEU A 529 7.61 -17.02 4.70
N SER A 530 7.67 -17.80 3.62
CA SER A 530 8.22 -19.16 3.66
C SER A 530 9.74 -19.15 3.83
N ARG A 531 10.35 -20.31 4.08
CA ARG A 531 11.83 -20.41 4.15
C ARG A 531 12.50 -20.08 2.81
N PRO A 532 12.02 -20.59 1.65
CA PRO A 532 12.52 -20.16 0.34
C PRO A 532 12.38 -18.65 0.12
N ASP A 533 11.22 -18.07 0.47
CA ASP A 533 10.98 -16.63 0.33
C ASP A 533 12.01 -15.80 1.09
N LEU A 534 12.37 -16.22 2.31
CA LEU A 534 13.40 -15.55 3.11
C LEU A 534 14.79 -15.65 2.49
N ALA A 535 15.13 -16.77 1.86
CA ALA A 535 16.41 -16.93 1.15
C ALA A 535 16.48 -16.02 -0.09
N HIS A 536 15.41 -15.97 -0.88
CA HIS A 536 15.30 -15.05 -2.02
C HIS A 536 15.30 -13.58 -1.58
N MET A 537 14.63 -13.24 -0.49
CA MET A 537 14.65 -11.90 0.10
C MET A 537 16.06 -11.50 0.52
N ARG A 538 16.80 -12.39 1.21
CA ARG A 538 18.20 -12.17 1.57
C ARG A 538 19.05 -11.88 0.33
N LYS A 539 18.86 -12.65 -0.76
CA LYS A 539 19.59 -12.43 -2.01
C LYS A 539 19.28 -11.05 -2.62
N GLY A 540 18.02 -10.62 -2.57
CA GLY A 540 17.61 -9.28 -2.99
C GLY A 540 18.25 -8.16 -2.15
N ILE A 541 18.35 -8.34 -0.83
CA ILE A 541 19.04 -7.41 0.07
C ILE A 541 20.52 -7.31 -0.28
N GLU A 542 21.20 -8.45 -0.47
CA GLU A 542 22.59 -8.47 -0.91
C GLU A 542 22.78 -7.76 -2.25
N ALA A 543 21.88 -8.00 -3.21
CA ALA A 543 21.91 -7.33 -4.50
C ALA A 543 21.78 -5.80 -4.36
N GLY A 544 20.85 -5.32 -3.54
CA GLY A 544 20.69 -3.89 -3.26
C GLY A 544 21.94 -3.27 -2.64
N VAL A 545 22.61 -3.96 -1.72
CA VAL A 545 23.88 -3.51 -1.12
C VAL A 545 24.97 -3.38 -2.18
N ARG A 546 25.14 -4.40 -3.03
CA ARG A 546 26.15 -4.41 -4.10
C ARG A 546 25.90 -3.31 -5.12
N ILE A 547 24.65 -3.07 -5.50
CA ILE A 547 24.27 -2.00 -6.42
C ILE A 547 24.67 -0.63 -5.85
N LEU A 548 24.33 -0.37 -4.59
CA LEU A 548 24.64 0.91 -3.96
C LEU A 548 26.15 1.12 -3.75
N GLU A 549 26.87 0.08 -3.35
CA GLU A 549 28.34 0.12 -3.27
C GLU A 549 28.96 0.42 -4.65
N ALA A 550 28.58 -0.33 -5.68
CA ALA A 550 29.08 -0.13 -7.05
C ALA A 550 28.73 1.26 -7.59
N ALA A 551 27.58 1.80 -7.21
CA ALA A 551 27.13 3.15 -7.56
C ALA A 551 27.91 4.27 -6.84
N GLY A 552 28.72 3.94 -5.83
CA GLY A 552 29.57 4.88 -5.09
C GLY A 552 28.99 5.39 -3.77
N ALA A 553 28.13 4.62 -3.10
CA ALA A 553 27.62 5.00 -1.78
C ALA A 553 28.75 5.10 -0.74
N LYS A 554 28.71 6.11 0.13
CA LYS A 554 29.62 6.25 1.27
C LYS A 554 29.23 5.38 2.46
N GLU A 555 27.93 5.16 2.62
CA GLU A 555 27.35 4.35 3.69
C GLU A 555 26.10 3.67 3.14
N VAL A 556 25.93 2.39 3.45
CA VAL A 556 24.78 1.56 3.07
C VAL A 556 24.14 1.01 4.34
N PHE A 557 22.81 0.97 4.42
CA PHE A 557 22.10 0.37 5.56
C PHE A 557 20.79 -0.29 5.11
N THR A 558 20.32 -1.26 5.91
CA THR A 558 19.10 -2.03 5.64
C THR A 558 17.89 -1.48 6.41
N SER A 559 16.69 -1.94 6.03
CA SER A 559 15.44 -1.65 6.75
C SER A 559 15.17 -2.55 7.96
N GLN A 560 16.21 -3.11 8.57
CA GLN A 560 16.08 -3.87 9.81
C GLN A 560 15.66 -2.97 10.99
N ALA A 561 15.11 -3.59 12.04
CA ALA A 561 14.82 -2.90 13.28
C ALA A 561 16.12 -2.44 13.96
N ALA A 562 17.11 -3.33 13.96
CA ALA A 562 18.48 -2.99 14.31
C ALA A 562 19.08 -2.09 13.24
N TYR A 563 19.79 -1.05 13.68
CA TYR A 563 20.59 -0.25 12.77
C TYR A 563 21.88 -1.00 12.41
N VAL A 564 21.92 -1.53 11.20
CA VAL A 564 23.05 -2.27 10.61
C VAL A 564 23.52 -1.46 9.40
N SER A 565 24.78 -1.01 9.43
CA SER A 565 25.35 -0.14 8.39
C SER A 565 26.74 -0.61 7.92
N TYR A 566 27.03 -0.37 6.66
CA TYR A 566 28.26 -0.70 5.96
C TYR A 566 28.87 0.54 5.34
N ARG A 567 30.20 0.68 5.38
CA ARG A 567 30.94 1.64 4.56
C ARG A 567 31.86 0.89 3.62
N PRO A 568 31.83 1.16 2.31
CA PRO A 568 32.74 0.51 1.37
C PRO A 568 34.21 0.63 1.80
N GLY A 569 34.96 -0.45 1.61
CA GLY A 569 36.34 -0.57 2.10
C GLY A 569 36.49 -1.01 3.57
N GLN A 570 35.40 -1.18 4.33
CA GLN A 570 35.48 -1.81 5.66
C GLN A 570 35.94 -3.28 5.57
N ARG A 571 36.69 -3.73 6.58
CA ARG A 571 37.24 -5.09 6.66
C ARG A 571 36.13 -6.14 6.53
N GLY A 572 36.32 -7.11 5.63
CA GLY A 572 35.36 -8.18 5.37
C GLY A 572 34.26 -7.82 4.36
N GLY A 573 34.20 -6.56 3.91
CA GLY A 573 33.34 -6.12 2.81
C GLY A 573 31.85 -6.41 3.00
N VAL A 574 31.15 -6.57 1.86
CA VAL A 574 29.72 -6.93 1.81
C VAL A 574 29.43 -8.24 2.53
N GLU A 575 30.34 -9.20 2.51
CA GLU A 575 30.11 -10.52 3.11
C GLU A 575 30.00 -10.44 4.64
N ALA A 576 30.93 -9.73 5.30
CA ALA A 576 30.86 -9.47 6.74
C ALA A 576 29.62 -8.65 7.12
N PHE A 577 29.22 -7.70 6.27
CA PHE A 577 27.99 -6.93 6.47
C PHE A 577 26.75 -7.83 6.40
N MET A 578 26.64 -8.69 5.39
CA MET A 578 25.51 -9.61 5.26
C MET A 578 25.43 -10.60 6.42
N ASN A 579 26.57 -11.04 6.98
CA ASN A 579 26.59 -11.84 8.22
C ASN A 579 26.02 -11.07 9.42
N GLU A 580 26.19 -9.74 9.50
CA GLU A 580 25.53 -8.92 10.52
C GLU A 580 24.02 -8.77 10.25
N VAL A 581 23.62 -8.60 8.99
CA VAL A 581 22.20 -8.59 8.60
C VAL A 581 21.54 -9.90 9.02
N ASP A 582 22.16 -11.05 8.71
CA ASP A 582 21.66 -12.38 9.05
C ASP A 582 21.48 -12.58 10.57
N ARG A 583 22.43 -12.08 11.38
CA ARG A 583 22.35 -12.14 12.85
C ARG A 583 21.18 -11.33 13.43
N ASN A 584 20.75 -10.27 12.76
CA ASN A 584 19.63 -9.43 13.19
C ASN A 584 18.26 -9.95 12.69
N GLY A 585 18.26 -10.84 11.69
CA GLY A 585 17.10 -11.61 11.24
C GLY A 585 16.10 -10.84 10.39
N TYR A 586 15.11 -11.58 9.90
CA TYR A 586 14.18 -11.14 8.85
C TYR A 586 12.70 -11.28 9.23
N GLY A 587 12.40 -11.73 10.45
CA GLY A 587 11.05 -12.03 10.91
C GLY A 587 10.27 -10.84 11.46
N PRO A 588 9.10 -11.10 12.07
CA PRO A 588 8.24 -10.06 12.65
C PRO A 588 8.98 -9.19 13.68
N GLY A 589 8.90 -7.88 13.44
CA GLY A 589 9.57 -6.85 14.25
C GLY A 589 11.08 -6.76 14.05
N GLN A 590 11.69 -7.58 13.18
CA GLN A 590 13.13 -7.55 12.86
C GLN A 590 13.43 -6.84 11.53
N MET A 591 12.52 -6.93 10.55
CA MET A 591 12.63 -6.26 9.24
C MET A 591 11.34 -5.50 8.96
N SER A 592 11.45 -4.30 8.38
CA SER A 592 10.30 -3.59 7.82
C SER A 592 9.98 -4.12 6.42
N TYR A 593 8.78 -4.69 6.29
CA TYR A 593 8.20 -5.04 5.00
C TYR A 593 6.98 -4.20 4.67
N VAL A 594 6.76 -3.99 3.38
CA VAL A 594 5.60 -3.33 2.81
C VAL A 594 5.03 -4.20 1.70
N SER A 595 3.72 -4.18 1.51
CA SER A 595 3.03 -4.80 0.38
C SER A 595 2.22 -3.75 -0.35
N PHE A 596 2.46 -3.64 -1.65
CA PHE A 596 1.64 -2.85 -2.58
C PHE A 596 0.69 -3.73 -3.40
N HIS A 597 0.84 -5.05 -3.31
CA HIS A 597 0.22 -6.03 -4.22
C HIS A 597 -0.47 -7.13 -3.43
N GLN A 598 -1.73 -6.92 -3.05
CA GLN A 598 -2.52 -7.94 -2.36
C GLN A 598 -3.31 -8.77 -3.37
N MET A 599 -3.12 -10.09 -3.35
CA MET A 599 -3.63 -10.99 -4.39
C MET A 599 -4.13 -12.34 -3.83
N GLY A 600 -4.98 -13.03 -4.59
CA GLY A 600 -5.24 -14.47 -4.50
C GLY A 600 -6.21 -14.97 -3.43
N THR A 601 -6.82 -14.09 -2.65
CA THR A 601 -7.72 -14.48 -1.55
C THR A 601 -9.05 -15.11 -1.97
N CYS A 602 -9.44 -14.96 -3.22
CA CYS A 602 -10.57 -15.64 -3.83
C CYS A 602 -10.12 -16.26 -5.15
N ARG A 603 -9.03 -17.05 -5.08
CA ARG A 603 -8.32 -17.54 -6.27
C ARG A 603 -9.24 -18.25 -7.26
N MET A 604 -8.93 -18.04 -8.53
CA MET A 604 -9.50 -18.75 -9.65
C MET A 604 -8.93 -20.16 -9.78
N GLY A 605 -9.77 -21.11 -10.21
CA GLY A 605 -9.38 -22.50 -10.48
C GLY A 605 -10.56 -23.35 -10.95
N ASN A 606 -10.27 -24.56 -11.42
CA ASN A 606 -11.30 -25.48 -11.91
C ASN A 606 -11.94 -26.34 -10.80
N ASP A 607 -11.36 -26.37 -9.60
CA ASP A 607 -11.84 -27.19 -8.48
C ASP A 607 -12.49 -26.30 -7.38
N PRO A 608 -13.81 -26.40 -7.15
CA PRO A 608 -14.51 -25.63 -6.11
C PRO A 608 -14.08 -25.92 -4.68
N ALA A 609 -13.43 -27.07 -4.42
CA ALA A 609 -12.90 -27.38 -3.09
C ALA A 609 -11.68 -26.53 -2.75
N THR A 610 -10.93 -26.11 -3.77
CA THR A 610 -9.66 -25.42 -3.63
C THR A 610 -9.69 -23.99 -4.18
N SER A 611 -10.68 -23.60 -4.99
CA SER A 611 -10.83 -22.27 -5.58
C SER A 611 -12.21 -21.65 -5.30
N VAL A 612 -12.32 -20.33 -5.45
CA VAL A 612 -13.58 -19.61 -5.19
C VAL A 612 -14.36 -19.37 -6.48
N ILE A 613 -13.66 -19.10 -7.57
CA ILE A 613 -14.26 -18.80 -8.89
C ILE A 613 -13.68 -19.68 -9.99
N GLY A 614 -14.48 -19.88 -11.04
CA GLY A 614 -14.04 -20.51 -12.28
C GLY A 614 -13.35 -19.53 -13.25
N PRO A 615 -12.88 -20.01 -14.41
CA PRO A 615 -12.30 -19.18 -15.47
C PRO A 615 -13.30 -18.17 -16.08
N ASP A 616 -14.58 -18.31 -15.77
CA ASP A 616 -15.66 -17.38 -16.13
C ASP A 616 -15.89 -16.27 -15.09
N HIS A 617 -15.05 -16.22 -14.06
CA HIS A 617 -15.14 -15.31 -12.91
C HIS A 617 -16.36 -15.49 -12.01
N GLN A 618 -17.23 -16.46 -12.28
CA GLN A 618 -18.40 -16.74 -11.45
C GLN A 618 -17.98 -17.55 -10.21
N VAL A 619 -18.57 -17.22 -9.05
CA VAL A 619 -18.40 -18.01 -7.84
C VAL A 619 -19.05 -19.38 -8.03
N HIS A 620 -18.27 -20.45 -7.83
CA HIS A 620 -18.69 -21.83 -8.10
C HIS A 620 -20.04 -22.21 -7.47
N VAL A 621 -20.29 -21.71 -6.27
CA VAL A 621 -21.43 -22.10 -5.42
C VAL A 621 -22.59 -21.09 -5.41
N VAL A 622 -22.46 -19.93 -6.08
CA VAL A 622 -23.50 -18.89 -6.10
C VAL A 622 -23.64 -18.32 -7.51
N LYS A 623 -24.80 -18.55 -8.13
CA LYS A 623 -25.09 -18.06 -9.48
C LYS A 623 -25.23 -16.53 -9.49
N GLY A 624 -24.76 -15.89 -10.56
CA GLY A 624 -24.86 -14.43 -10.71
C GLY A 624 -23.94 -13.62 -9.81
N LEU A 625 -23.07 -14.27 -9.04
CA LEU A 625 -22.02 -13.63 -8.23
C LEU A 625 -20.66 -13.80 -8.91
N TYR A 626 -19.99 -12.69 -9.18
CA TYR A 626 -18.71 -12.67 -9.89
C TYR A 626 -17.63 -11.96 -9.08
N ILE A 627 -16.36 -12.29 -9.32
CA ILE A 627 -15.21 -11.60 -8.73
C ILE A 627 -14.27 -11.12 -9.83
N ALA A 628 -13.95 -9.83 -9.82
CA ALA A 628 -13.09 -9.20 -10.83
C ALA A 628 -12.11 -8.20 -10.20
N ASP A 629 -11.15 -8.71 -9.42
CA ASP A 629 -10.07 -7.92 -8.82
C ASP A 629 -8.81 -8.78 -8.50
N GLY A 630 -7.86 -8.23 -7.73
CA GLY A 630 -6.64 -8.93 -7.34
C GLY A 630 -6.85 -10.21 -6.52
N SER A 631 -8.00 -10.39 -5.86
CA SER A 631 -8.32 -11.63 -5.13
C SER A 631 -8.41 -12.86 -6.05
N ALA A 632 -8.68 -12.67 -7.35
CA ALA A 632 -8.85 -13.75 -8.33
C ALA A 632 -7.54 -14.48 -8.72
N PHE A 633 -6.37 -13.94 -8.38
CA PHE A 633 -5.09 -14.47 -8.83
C PHE A 633 -4.86 -15.92 -8.36
N PRO A 634 -4.47 -16.86 -9.26
CA PRO A 634 -4.08 -18.20 -8.86
C PRO A 634 -2.77 -18.25 -8.04
N SER A 635 -1.81 -17.40 -8.41
CA SER A 635 -0.47 -17.29 -7.81
C SER A 635 0.05 -15.84 -7.80
N ALA A 636 1.17 -15.58 -7.13
CA ALA A 636 1.81 -14.27 -7.13
C ALA A 636 2.39 -13.97 -8.52
N SER A 637 2.19 -12.75 -9.02
CA SER A 637 2.48 -12.42 -10.43
C SER A 637 3.94 -12.17 -10.77
N GLY A 638 4.81 -11.92 -9.79
CA GLY A 638 6.21 -11.52 -10.03
C GLY A 638 6.41 -10.13 -10.65
N VAL A 639 5.33 -9.48 -11.08
CA VAL A 639 5.28 -8.11 -11.62
C VAL A 639 4.11 -7.32 -11.00
N ASN A 640 4.09 -6.00 -11.14
CA ASN A 640 2.97 -5.18 -10.64
C ASN A 640 1.63 -5.65 -11.25
N PRO A 641 0.59 -5.94 -10.45
CA PRO A 641 -0.56 -6.72 -10.88
C PRO A 641 -1.65 -5.88 -11.58
N MET A 642 -1.52 -4.56 -11.67
CA MET A 642 -2.60 -3.67 -12.14
C MET A 642 -3.12 -4.06 -13.52
N ILE A 643 -2.22 -4.25 -14.50
CA ILE A 643 -2.61 -4.62 -15.86
C ILE A 643 -3.24 -6.00 -15.88
N THR A 644 -2.65 -6.98 -15.20
CA THR A 644 -3.19 -8.33 -15.10
C THR A 644 -4.61 -8.34 -14.52
N ILE A 645 -4.87 -7.53 -13.46
CA ILE A 645 -6.22 -7.33 -12.90
C ILE A 645 -7.17 -6.77 -13.94
N MET A 646 -6.76 -5.69 -14.64
CA MET A 646 -7.60 -5.02 -15.63
C MET A 646 -7.90 -5.91 -16.83
N ALA A 647 -6.93 -6.66 -17.33
CA ALA A 647 -7.10 -7.58 -18.45
C ALA A 647 -8.03 -8.75 -18.08
N MET A 648 -7.88 -9.29 -16.87
CA MET A 648 -8.83 -10.28 -16.33
C MET A 648 -10.24 -9.71 -16.26
N ALA A 649 -10.41 -8.50 -15.72
CA ALA A 649 -11.71 -7.84 -15.61
C ALA A 649 -12.33 -7.53 -16.98
N HIS A 650 -11.53 -7.08 -17.96
CA HIS A 650 -11.98 -6.82 -19.32
C HIS A 650 -12.52 -8.11 -19.97
N ARG A 651 -11.77 -9.21 -19.86
CA ARG A 651 -12.23 -10.53 -20.32
C ARG A 651 -13.51 -10.97 -19.61
N ALA A 652 -13.54 -10.88 -18.28
CA ALA A 652 -14.70 -11.24 -17.46
C ALA A 652 -15.97 -10.49 -17.88
N SER A 653 -15.83 -9.21 -18.24
CA SER A 653 -16.96 -8.35 -18.57
C SER A 653 -17.75 -8.82 -19.78
N ARG A 654 -17.08 -9.41 -20.78
CA ARG A 654 -17.74 -10.03 -21.94
C ARG A 654 -18.63 -11.21 -21.53
N LEU A 655 -18.15 -12.02 -20.60
CA LEU A 655 -18.89 -13.18 -20.08
C LEU A 655 -20.06 -12.74 -19.20
N ILE A 656 -19.84 -11.73 -18.34
CA ILE A 656 -20.87 -11.18 -17.45
C ILE A 656 -21.97 -10.51 -18.28
N ALA A 657 -21.62 -9.71 -19.30
CA ALA A 657 -22.60 -9.03 -20.16
C ALA A 657 -23.56 -10.00 -20.87
N ALA A 658 -23.06 -11.17 -21.27
CA ALA A 658 -23.86 -12.22 -21.90
C ALA A 658 -24.80 -12.93 -20.93
N ALA A 659 -24.51 -12.87 -19.62
CA ALA A 659 -25.32 -13.48 -18.57
C ALA A 659 -26.30 -12.50 -17.88
N CYS A 660 -26.20 -11.19 -18.18
CA CYS A 660 -27.05 -10.13 -17.67
C CYS A 660 -28.29 -9.90 -18.53
#